data_AF-A0A4Q2DE44-F1
#
_entry.id   AF-A0A4Q2DE44-F1
#
_cell.length_a   1.000
_cell.length_b   1.000
_cell.length_c   1.000
_cell.angle_alpha   90.00
_cell.angle_beta   90.00
_cell.angle_gamma   90.00
#
_symmetry.space_group_name_H-M   'P 1'
#
loop_
_entity.id
_entity.type
_entity.pdbx_description
1 polymer ?
#
loop_
_entity_poly.entity_id
_entity_poly.type
_entity_poly.pdbx_seq_one_letter_code
_entity_poly.pdbx_strand_id
1 'polypeptide(L)'
;MSYSSKPKCLTYPDATRAFADENVRDDINDACARLGQAMSKMMERFDSVAKQMHTLDLQRLAAPLKPRWDALSKEFRELLWQYRNNAGVISGRLKMFCTSVLPIAARNLNGRSRQTYEETVKVLQAFMSISAEHAALTRTLLDRALAFLQQMVAFHAELAKLVSRQSTTGQREIYELAVKLSDLEAQVGQICILNLEVPRPDVTHVTYSTFKIVSSSGRRPGRSKIPQQRMTVLIGLAPNGGLYIPEHIPKLPENWLTEWKDYSFVDLSVAVLSLYISPEEISKEELRSLVQKSYSTFRHPDVTPLHKLDDKTFVLELFHGPTFAFKDVALQLLGNLFEFFLLRRNAKKGPEETPETLTVVGATSGDTGSAAIYGLRGKENVSIFILHPKGRVSPIQEAQMTTVTDSNVHNIAVRSTFDDCQDIVKALFADKEFNAKHHLGAVNSINWARILAQTVYYFLSFFHIRSQLPAGTSADDIEIQYVVPTGNFGDILAAYYARKMGLPVGKLVVATNANDILARFWKHGKYEKVDSESKADVIVSVDASGVKETLSPAMDILVSSNFERLLWYLAYEHASGNTDEEKRQEACATLDGWMNKVKTNGRVEIPVQALETARKDFIAARVSDEETLATIKAFFDGQPSYVADPHTAVGLATARRLQPENADNVRQIVLSTAHPAKFSEAVSRALEGSPKFDFDRDVFPPELRGLLEKERRVIDVERPDINLVKAVIESFAKQ
;
A
#
# COMPACT_ATOMS: atom_id res chain seq x y z
N MET A 1 -7.52 38.91 15.94
CA MET A 1 -6.61 39.78 15.16
C MET A 1 -6.59 39.29 13.73
N SER A 2 -6.96 40.14 12.77
CA SER A 2 -6.82 39.86 11.34
C SER A 2 -5.34 39.82 10.96
N TYR A 3 -4.87 38.82 10.22
CA TYR A 3 -3.99 38.92 9.05
C TYR A 3 -3.58 37.53 8.51
N SER A 4 -4.13 37.20 7.33
CA SER A 4 -3.47 36.65 6.13
C SER A 4 -2.05 36.06 6.27
N SER A 5 -1.88 34.79 5.88
CA SER A 5 -0.63 34.32 5.23
C SER A 5 -0.92 33.40 4.05
N LYS A 6 -0.99 34.02 2.86
CA LYS A 6 -0.82 33.32 1.58
C LYS A 6 0.46 32.46 1.62
N PRO A 7 0.50 31.31 0.93
CA PRO A 7 1.72 30.49 0.82
C PRO A 7 2.89 31.39 0.41
N LYS A 8 4.03 31.25 1.11
CA LYS A 8 5.22 32.05 0.81
C LYS A 8 5.63 31.75 -0.63
N CYS A 9 5.46 32.74 -1.50
CA CYS A 9 5.93 32.68 -2.88
C CYS A 9 7.40 32.25 -2.88
N LEU A 10 7.76 31.29 -3.73
CA LEU A 10 9.14 30.92 -3.98
C LEU A 10 9.97 32.19 -4.14
N THR A 11 11.06 32.32 -3.38
CA THR A 11 11.94 33.47 -3.58
C THR A 11 12.59 33.33 -4.96
N TYR A 12 12.86 34.46 -5.62
CA TYR A 12 13.42 34.43 -6.97
C TYR A 12 14.73 33.60 -7.09
N PRO A 13 15.65 33.63 -6.11
CA PRO A 13 16.82 32.74 -6.10
C PRO A 13 16.49 31.25 -5.93
N ASP A 14 15.38 30.91 -5.28
CA ASP A 14 14.93 29.51 -5.13
C ASP A 14 14.31 29.00 -6.44
N ALA A 15 13.50 29.83 -7.10
CA ALA A 15 12.95 29.51 -8.42
C ALA A 15 14.08 29.36 -9.45
N THR A 16 15.07 30.26 -9.40
CA THR A 16 16.23 30.18 -10.30
C THR A 16 17.05 28.91 -10.09
N ARG A 17 17.29 28.51 -8.83
CA ARG A 17 17.99 27.24 -8.53
C ARG A 17 17.18 26.02 -8.95
N ALA A 18 15.86 26.04 -8.77
CA ALA A 18 15.00 24.94 -9.18
C ALA A 18 15.00 24.75 -10.71
N PHE A 19 14.93 25.83 -11.51
CA PHE A 19 14.93 25.75 -12.97
C PHE A 19 16.34 25.65 -13.61
N ALA A 20 17.39 25.93 -12.83
CA ALA A 20 18.78 25.69 -13.25
C ALA A 20 19.28 24.29 -12.88
N ASP A 21 18.53 23.53 -12.07
CA ASP A 21 18.81 22.12 -11.77
C ASP A 21 18.84 21.33 -13.09
N GLU A 22 19.92 20.58 -13.27
CA GLU A 22 20.19 19.80 -14.48
C GLU A 22 19.06 18.82 -14.77
N ASN A 23 18.48 18.21 -13.73
CA ASN A 23 17.39 17.26 -13.86
C ASN A 23 16.09 17.94 -14.33
N VAL A 24 15.81 19.16 -13.85
CA VAL A 24 14.62 19.91 -14.32
C VAL A 24 14.77 20.31 -15.78
N ARG A 25 15.98 20.63 -16.24
CA ARG A 25 16.24 20.89 -17.66
C ARG A 25 16.08 19.63 -18.49
N ASP A 26 16.57 18.50 -18.00
CA ASP A 26 16.44 17.21 -18.67
C ASP A 26 14.98 16.74 -18.74
N ASP A 27 14.20 16.94 -17.66
CA ASP A 27 12.76 16.65 -17.64
C ASP A 27 11.98 17.52 -18.63
N ILE A 28 12.30 18.82 -18.70
CA ILE A 28 11.71 19.73 -19.70
C ILE A 28 12.09 19.31 -21.12
N ASN A 29 13.34 18.90 -21.34
CA ASN A 29 13.81 18.42 -22.64
C ASN A 29 13.13 17.10 -23.04
N ASP A 30 12.99 16.14 -22.13
CA ASP A 30 12.30 14.87 -22.35
C ASP A 30 10.81 15.10 -22.66
N ALA A 31 10.13 15.96 -21.87
CA ALA A 31 8.75 16.33 -22.13
C ALA A 31 8.57 16.96 -23.52
N CYS A 32 9.46 17.88 -23.91
CA CYS A 32 9.46 18.48 -25.25
C CYS A 32 9.73 17.45 -26.35
N ALA A 33 10.66 16.52 -26.14
CA ALA A 33 11.00 15.47 -27.10
C ALA A 33 9.83 14.49 -27.31
N ARG A 34 9.16 14.06 -26.23
CA ARG A 34 7.98 13.20 -26.29
C ARG A 34 6.81 13.87 -27.00
N LEU A 35 6.57 15.15 -26.73
CA LEU A 35 5.56 15.93 -27.43
C LEU A 35 5.87 16.01 -28.94
N GLY A 36 7.13 16.26 -29.29
CA GLY A 36 7.58 16.28 -30.70
C GLY A 36 7.41 14.92 -31.41
N GLN A 37 7.72 13.81 -30.73
CA GLN A 37 7.51 12.47 -31.26
C GLN A 37 6.02 12.14 -31.46
N ALA A 38 5.17 12.50 -30.49
CA ALA A 38 3.73 12.31 -30.60
C ALA A 38 3.12 13.08 -31.78
N MET A 39 3.52 14.35 -31.96
CA MET A 39 3.08 15.17 -33.10
C MET A 39 3.56 14.62 -34.46
N SER A 40 4.76 14.04 -34.50
CA SER A 40 5.30 13.46 -35.73
C SER A 40 4.52 12.21 -36.15
N LYS A 41 4.25 11.30 -35.21
CA LYS A 41 3.44 10.10 -35.44
C LYS A 41 2.03 10.44 -35.91
N MET A 42 1.40 11.45 -35.30
CA MET A 42 0.07 11.92 -35.70
C MET A 42 0.05 12.43 -37.16
N MET A 43 1.09 13.15 -37.59
CA MET A 43 1.18 13.63 -38.97
C MET A 43 1.34 12.48 -39.97
N GLU A 44 2.21 11.52 -39.68
CA GLU A 44 2.41 10.34 -40.54
C GLU A 44 1.11 9.58 -40.76
N ARG A 45 0.32 9.41 -39.70
CA ARG A 45 -0.99 8.74 -39.79
C ARG A 45 -1.98 9.54 -40.62
N PHE A 46 -2.05 10.86 -40.39
CA PHE A 46 -2.94 11.71 -41.18
C PHE A 46 -2.59 11.70 -42.68
N ASP A 47 -1.30 11.79 -43.03
CA ASP A 47 -0.85 11.73 -44.42
C ASP A 47 -1.19 10.37 -45.06
N SER A 48 -1.11 9.27 -44.30
CA SER A 48 -1.56 7.96 -44.77
C SER A 48 -3.05 7.96 -45.09
N VAL A 49 -3.90 8.54 -44.23
CA VAL A 49 -5.35 8.62 -44.46
C VAL A 49 -5.66 9.50 -45.67
N ALA A 50 -5.02 10.67 -45.77
CA ALA A 50 -5.21 11.60 -46.89
C ALA A 50 -4.84 10.97 -48.24
N LYS A 51 -3.73 10.23 -48.32
CA LYS A 51 -3.31 9.52 -49.54
C LYS A 51 -4.34 8.49 -49.99
N GLN A 52 -4.88 7.68 -49.07
CA GLN A 52 -5.92 6.70 -49.39
C GLN A 52 -7.25 7.34 -49.76
N MET A 53 -7.57 8.51 -49.21
CA MET A 53 -8.77 9.25 -49.61
C MET A 53 -8.66 9.91 -50.98
N HIS A 54 -7.44 10.13 -51.49
CA HIS A 54 -7.22 10.58 -52.87
C HIS A 54 -7.35 9.44 -53.89
N THR A 55 -7.13 8.19 -53.49
CA THR A 55 -7.30 7.03 -54.37
C THR A 55 -8.75 6.57 -54.50
N LEU A 56 -9.66 7.13 -53.69
CA LEU A 56 -11.09 6.80 -53.66
C LEU A 56 -11.94 7.93 -54.27
N ASP A 57 -12.82 7.61 -55.23
CA ASP A 57 -13.76 8.57 -55.82
C ASP A 57 -15.00 8.75 -54.91
N LEU A 58 -14.80 9.45 -53.81
CA LEU A 58 -15.81 9.70 -52.78
C LEU A 58 -16.97 10.61 -53.26
N GLN A 59 -16.81 11.35 -54.37
CA GLN A 59 -17.89 12.17 -54.94
C GLN A 59 -18.96 11.30 -55.62
N ARG A 60 -18.56 10.20 -56.27
CA ARG A 60 -19.48 9.27 -56.92
C ARG A 60 -20.19 8.34 -55.93
N LEU A 61 -19.60 8.11 -54.75
CA LEU A 61 -20.08 7.12 -53.78
C LEU A 61 -21.21 7.61 -52.87
N ALA A 62 -21.31 8.92 -52.56
CA ALA A 62 -22.44 9.55 -51.84
C ALA A 62 -22.36 11.09 -51.83
N ALA A 63 -23.46 11.77 -51.43
CA ALA A 63 -23.51 13.22 -51.18
C ALA A 63 -22.37 13.69 -50.23
N PRO A 64 -21.89 14.94 -50.35
CA PRO A 64 -20.49 15.23 -50.65
C PRO A 64 -19.51 14.93 -49.49
N LEU A 65 -19.13 13.65 -49.36
CA LEU A 65 -18.08 13.23 -48.42
C LEU A 65 -16.71 13.81 -48.78
N LYS A 66 -16.40 13.92 -50.08
CA LYS A 66 -15.13 14.48 -50.54
C LYS A 66 -14.94 15.97 -50.16
N PRO A 67 -15.89 16.88 -50.46
CA PRO A 67 -15.83 18.25 -49.95
C PRO A 67 -15.73 18.37 -48.43
N ARG A 68 -16.40 17.50 -47.66
CA ARG A 68 -16.29 17.47 -46.19
C ARG A 68 -14.93 17.02 -45.71
N TRP A 69 -14.35 15.99 -46.33
CA TRP A 69 -12.98 15.58 -46.06
C TRP A 69 -11.97 16.66 -46.43
N ASP A 70 -12.16 17.35 -47.55
CA ASP A 70 -11.27 18.43 -47.96
C ASP A 70 -11.31 19.60 -46.96
N ALA A 71 -12.49 19.90 -46.39
CA ALA A 71 -12.65 20.85 -45.29
C ALA A 71 -11.96 20.38 -44.00
N LEU A 72 -12.20 19.14 -43.56
CA LEU A 72 -11.53 18.54 -42.40
C LEU A 72 -10.02 18.49 -42.57
N SER A 73 -9.54 18.20 -43.77
CA SER A 73 -8.12 18.12 -44.09
C SER A 73 -7.46 19.49 -44.09
N LYS A 74 -8.18 20.53 -44.50
CA LYS A 74 -7.73 21.90 -44.35
C LYS A 74 -7.67 22.30 -42.86
N GLU A 75 -8.73 22.03 -42.10
CA GLU A 75 -8.81 22.35 -40.67
C GLU A 75 -7.73 21.61 -39.86
N PHE A 76 -7.48 20.34 -40.16
CA PHE A 76 -6.41 19.56 -39.51
C PHE A 76 -5.02 20.11 -39.82
N ARG A 77 -4.74 20.48 -41.07
CA ARG A 77 -3.45 21.08 -41.46
C ARG A 77 -3.24 22.42 -40.77
N GLU A 78 -4.28 23.24 -40.67
CA GLU A 78 -4.24 24.50 -39.92
C GLU A 78 -4.02 24.25 -38.43
N LEU A 79 -4.73 23.29 -37.83
CA LEU A 79 -4.60 22.92 -36.42
C LEU A 79 -3.20 22.38 -36.11
N LEU A 80 -2.65 21.48 -36.93
CA LEU A 80 -1.28 20.97 -36.80
C LEU A 80 -0.23 22.07 -36.94
N TRP A 81 -0.40 22.97 -37.92
CA TRP A 81 0.51 24.10 -38.10
C TRP A 81 0.50 25.00 -36.86
N GLN A 82 -0.69 25.27 -36.30
CA GLN A 82 -0.83 26.05 -35.08
C GLN A 82 -0.27 25.32 -33.85
N TYR A 83 -0.48 24.01 -33.72
CA TYR A 83 0.11 23.20 -32.64
C TYR A 83 1.63 23.17 -32.71
N ARG A 84 2.22 23.02 -33.90
CA ARG A 84 3.68 23.07 -34.09
C ARG A 84 4.26 24.44 -33.81
N ASN A 85 3.61 25.50 -34.29
CA ASN A 85 4.04 26.85 -34.00
C ASN A 85 3.93 27.16 -32.50
N ASN A 86 2.84 26.75 -31.86
CA ASN A 86 2.67 26.94 -30.43
C ASN A 86 3.69 26.13 -29.62
N ALA A 87 3.95 24.87 -29.96
CA ALA A 87 4.97 24.05 -29.32
C ALA A 87 6.39 24.60 -29.53
N GLY A 88 6.72 25.06 -30.73
CA GLY A 88 8.01 25.69 -31.04
C GLY A 88 8.22 27.02 -30.33
N VAL A 89 7.17 27.85 -30.24
CA VAL A 89 7.21 29.13 -29.52
C VAL A 89 7.28 28.92 -28.01
N ILE A 90 6.52 27.99 -27.45
CA ILE A 90 6.56 27.63 -26.02
C ILE A 90 7.93 27.06 -25.65
N SER A 91 8.44 26.09 -26.41
CA SER A 91 9.76 25.49 -26.19
C SER A 91 10.88 26.52 -26.31
N GLY A 92 10.84 27.37 -27.35
CA GLY A 92 11.82 28.44 -27.56
C GLY A 92 11.81 29.48 -26.44
N ARG A 93 10.64 29.88 -25.96
CA ARG A 93 10.49 30.87 -24.88
C ARG A 93 10.83 30.30 -23.50
N LEU A 94 10.47 29.05 -23.20
CA LEU A 94 10.91 28.34 -22.00
C LEU A 94 12.44 28.20 -21.98
N LYS A 95 13.04 27.80 -23.11
CA LYS A 95 14.49 27.71 -23.25
C LYS A 95 15.14 29.08 -23.05
N MET A 96 14.64 30.14 -23.69
CA MET A 96 15.15 31.51 -23.52
C MET A 96 15.01 31.98 -22.07
N PHE A 97 13.91 31.66 -21.39
CA PHE A 97 13.69 31.98 -20.00
C PHE A 97 14.71 31.28 -19.09
N CYS A 98 14.83 29.95 -19.18
CA CYS A 98 15.70 29.15 -18.33
C CYS A 98 17.20 29.38 -18.60
N THR A 99 17.58 29.75 -19.83
CA THR A 99 19.00 29.87 -20.23
C THR A 99 19.51 31.31 -20.27
N SER A 100 18.64 32.30 -20.48
CA SER A 100 19.05 33.70 -20.65
C SER A 100 18.40 34.63 -19.64
N VAL A 101 17.07 34.62 -19.51
CA VAL A 101 16.35 35.58 -18.65
C VAL A 101 16.58 35.30 -17.16
N LEU A 102 16.39 34.05 -16.71
CA LEU A 102 16.60 33.65 -15.31
C LEU A 102 18.02 33.95 -14.83
N PRO A 103 19.08 33.54 -15.56
CA PRO A 103 20.46 33.78 -15.15
C PRO A 103 20.84 35.27 -15.13
N ILE A 104 20.35 36.08 -16.08
CA ILE A 104 20.64 37.53 -16.12
C ILE A 104 19.95 38.24 -14.94
N ALA A 105 18.67 37.95 -14.70
CA ALA A 105 17.95 38.55 -13.58
C ALA A 105 18.44 38.04 -12.21
N ALA A 106 19.00 36.82 -12.13
CA ALA A 106 19.67 36.32 -10.92
C ALA A 106 21.01 37.03 -10.64
N ARG A 107 21.76 37.42 -11.68
CA ARG A 107 23.00 38.21 -11.53
C ARG A 107 22.71 39.64 -11.06
N ASN A 108 21.62 40.25 -11.53
CA ASN A 108 21.24 41.62 -11.17
C ASN A 108 20.70 41.77 -9.74
N LEU A 109 20.28 40.68 -9.07
CA LEU A 109 19.83 40.71 -7.67
C LEU A 109 20.95 40.92 -6.66
N ASN A 110 22.21 40.71 -7.04
CA ASN A 110 23.38 40.97 -6.18
C ASN A 110 23.89 42.42 -6.31
N GLY A 111 23.37 43.22 -7.25
CA GLY A 111 23.67 44.63 -7.43
C GLY A 111 22.64 45.51 -6.72
N ARG A 112 23.03 46.19 -5.64
CA ARG A 112 22.15 46.99 -4.78
C ARG A 112 21.58 48.23 -5.50
N SER A 113 20.38 48.15 -6.07
CA SER A 113 19.53 49.32 -6.38
C SER A 113 18.04 48.92 -6.44
N ARG A 114 17.16 49.76 -5.89
CA ARG A 114 15.70 49.55 -5.85
C ARG A 114 15.07 49.61 -7.27
N GLN A 115 15.73 50.31 -8.18
CA GLN A 115 15.29 50.53 -9.56
C GLN A 115 15.48 49.26 -10.42
N THR A 116 16.55 48.50 -10.17
CA THR A 116 16.85 47.22 -10.84
C THR A 116 15.92 46.09 -10.41
N TYR A 117 15.40 46.14 -9.18
CA TYR A 117 14.37 45.22 -8.70
C TYR A 117 13.03 45.43 -9.41
N GLU A 118 12.58 46.69 -9.56
CA GLU A 118 11.34 47.01 -10.27
C GLU A 118 11.40 46.67 -11.76
N GLU A 119 12.55 46.90 -12.41
CA GLU A 119 12.77 46.46 -13.80
C GLU A 119 12.73 44.93 -13.94
N THR A 120 13.35 44.21 -12.99
CA THR A 120 13.33 42.74 -12.96
C THR A 120 11.90 42.21 -12.75
N VAL A 121 11.13 42.83 -11.85
CA VAL A 121 9.72 42.50 -11.63
C VAL A 121 8.89 42.77 -12.88
N LYS A 122 9.10 43.89 -13.59
CA LYS A 122 8.41 44.20 -14.86
C LYS A 122 8.74 43.19 -15.96
N VAL A 123 9.99 42.74 -16.07
CA VAL A 123 10.40 41.71 -17.04
C VAL A 123 9.72 40.37 -16.73
N LEU A 124 9.63 40.00 -15.45
CA LEU A 124 8.94 38.77 -15.02
C LEU A 124 7.44 38.85 -15.22
N GLN A 125 6.81 40.00 -14.92
CA GLN A 125 5.39 40.23 -15.18
C GLN A 125 5.07 40.16 -16.68
N ALA A 126 5.92 40.76 -17.54
CA ALA A 126 5.77 40.67 -18.99
C ALA A 126 5.89 39.21 -19.47
N PHE A 127 6.83 38.44 -18.91
CA PHE A 127 6.98 37.02 -19.25
C PHE A 127 5.80 36.15 -18.75
N MET A 128 5.29 36.43 -17.55
CA MET A 128 4.10 35.76 -17.00
C MET A 128 2.85 36.08 -17.83
N SER A 129 2.67 37.32 -18.27
CA SER A 129 1.58 37.73 -19.16
C SER A 129 1.65 36.99 -20.49
N ILE A 130 2.85 36.95 -21.10
CA ILE A 130 3.13 36.17 -22.30
C ILE A 130 2.82 34.69 -22.10
N SER A 131 3.19 34.11 -20.95
CA SER A 131 2.95 32.68 -20.67
C SER A 131 1.45 32.39 -20.49
N ALA A 132 0.71 33.32 -19.86
CA ALA A 132 -0.73 33.24 -19.72
C ALA A 132 -1.46 33.36 -21.07
N GLU A 133 -1.01 34.24 -21.97
CA GLU A 133 -1.51 34.35 -23.34
C GLU A 133 -1.27 33.06 -24.14
N HIS A 134 -0.11 32.42 -24.00
CA HIS A 134 0.16 31.13 -24.65
C HIS A 134 -0.63 29.99 -24.02
N ALA A 135 -0.89 29.99 -22.71
CA ALA A 135 -1.78 29.03 -22.07
C ALA A 135 -3.22 29.18 -22.58
N ALA A 136 -3.71 30.41 -22.75
CA ALA A 136 -5.00 30.70 -23.36
C ALA A 136 -5.07 30.27 -24.83
N LEU A 137 -4.00 30.50 -25.60
CA LEU A 137 -3.88 30.02 -26.98
C LEU A 137 -3.89 28.48 -27.04
N THR A 138 -3.15 27.81 -26.15
CA THR A 138 -3.10 26.35 -26.05
C THR A 138 -4.48 25.76 -25.72
N ARG A 139 -5.21 26.40 -24.80
CA ARG A 139 -6.59 26.03 -24.49
C ARG A 139 -7.51 26.19 -25.71
N THR A 140 -7.38 27.30 -26.44
CA THR A 140 -8.14 27.53 -27.67
C THR A 140 -7.85 26.47 -28.74
N LEU A 141 -6.59 26.02 -28.84
CA LEU A 141 -6.20 24.93 -29.74
C LEU A 141 -6.77 23.58 -29.30
N LEU A 142 -6.84 23.33 -27.99
CA LEU A 142 -7.46 22.13 -27.43
C LEU A 142 -8.97 22.09 -27.71
N ASP A 143 -9.66 23.21 -27.49
CA ASP A 143 -11.09 23.33 -27.80
C ASP A 143 -11.35 23.08 -29.29
N ARG A 144 -10.48 23.61 -30.17
CA ARG A 144 -10.54 23.33 -31.61
C ARG A 144 -10.21 21.88 -31.96
N ALA A 145 -9.29 21.23 -31.24
CA ALA A 145 -8.96 19.82 -31.44
C ALA A 145 -10.11 18.91 -31.02
N LEU A 146 -10.80 19.22 -29.92
CA LEU A 146 -12.01 18.53 -29.48
C LEU A 146 -13.17 18.72 -30.46
N ALA A 147 -13.35 19.94 -30.98
CA ALA A 147 -14.34 20.20 -32.04
C ALA A 147 -14.01 19.41 -33.32
N PHE A 148 -12.73 19.38 -33.72
CA PHE A 148 -12.27 18.59 -34.85
C PHE A 148 -12.50 17.09 -34.65
N LEU A 149 -12.22 16.54 -33.46
CA LEU A 149 -12.52 15.16 -33.08
C LEU A 149 -14.00 14.83 -33.26
N GLN A 150 -14.89 15.69 -32.78
CA GLN A 150 -16.33 15.49 -32.93
C GLN A 150 -16.75 15.46 -34.41
N GLN A 151 -16.17 16.34 -35.24
CA GLN A 151 -16.43 16.33 -36.68
C GLN A 151 -15.86 15.09 -37.38
N MET A 152 -14.69 14.60 -36.94
CA MET A 152 -14.09 13.35 -37.42
C MET A 152 -14.94 12.12 -37.06
N VAL A 153 -15.44 12.04 -35.83
CA VAL A 153 -16.35 10.97 -35.38
C VAL A 153 -17.62 10.97 -36.21
N ALA A 154 -18.21 12.15 -36.45
CA ALA A 154 -19.37 12.28 -37.30
C ALA A 154 -19.09 11.83 -38.74
N PHE A 155 -17.94 12.21 -39.30
CA PHE A 155 -17.49 11.77 -40.63
C PHE A 155 -17.28 10.26 -40.69
N HIS A 156 -16.63 9.67 -39.69
CA HIS A 156 -16.39 8.22 -39.58
C HIS A 156 -17.71 7.45 -39.51
N ALA A 157 -18.67 7.90 -38.68
CA ALA A 157 -19.98 7.28 -38.56
C ALA A 157 -20.78 7.31 -39.88
N GLU A 158 -20.66 8.38 -40.66
CA GLU A 158 -21.28 8.47 -41.99
C GLU A 158 -20.60 7.58 -43.02
N LEU A 159 -19.26 7.50 -43.01
CA LEU A 159 -18.50 6.60 -43.87
C LEU A 159 -18.83 5.13 -43.56
N ALA A 160 -18.93 4.75 -42.28
CA ALA A 160 -19.33 3.41 -41.85
C ALA A 160 -20.75 3.05 -42.30
N LYS A 161 -21.70 4.00 -42.23
CA LYS A 161 -23.05 3.83 -42.78
C LYS A 161 -23.03 3.61 -44.30
N LEU A 162 -22.13 4.27 -45.02
CA LEU A 162 -21.98 4.05 -46.47
C LEU A 162 -21.44 2.65 -46.79
N VAL A 163 -20.44 2.16 -46.03
CA VAL A 163 -19.89 0.80 -46.14
C VAL A 163 -20.98 -0.26 -45.97
N SER A 164 -21.90 -0.04 -45.02
CA SER A 164 -23.01 -0.97 -44.75
C SER A 164 -24.05 -1.05 -45.86
N ARG A 165 -24.04 -0.12 -46.83
CA ARG A 165 -25.06 0.02 -47.89
C ARG A 165 -24.63 -0.44 -49.29
N GLN A 166 -23.36 -0.78 -49.52
CA GLN A 166 -22.86 -1.16 -50.86
C GLN A 166 -22.50 -2.65 -51.02
N SER A 167 -22.62 -3.19 -52.24
CA SER A 167 -22.26 -4.57 -52.62
C SER A 167 -20.81 -4.69 -53.10
N THR A 168 -20.04 -5.54 -52.39
CA THR A 168 -18.76 -6.25 -52.68
C THR A 168 -17.58 -5.54 -53.37
N THR A 169 -17.73 -4.74 -54.43
CA THR A 169 -16.61 -4.05 -55.09
C THR A 169 -16.46 -2.63 -54.54
N GLY A 170 -15.60 -2.49 -53.51
CA GLY A 170 -15.30 -1.22 -52.82
C GLY A 170 -15.31 -1.33 -51.29
N GLN A 171 -15.92 -2.38 -50.73
CA GLN A 171 -16.04 -2.57 -49.27
C GLN A 171 -14.69 -2.70 -48.56
N ARG A 172 -13.71 -3.40 -49.15
CA ARG A 172 -12.42 -3.65 -48.50
C ARG A 172 -11.59 -2.38 -48.35
N GLU A 173 -11.52 -1.55 -49.38
CA GLU A 173 -10.75 -0.30 -49.37
C GLU A 173 -11.37 0.74 -48.41
N ILE A 174 -12.71 0.82 -48.36
CA ILE A 174 -13.40 1.73 -47.44
C ILE A 174 -13.32 1.20 -45.99
N TYR A 175 -13.33 -0.12 -45.78
CA TYR A 175 -13.11 -0.71 -44.46
C TYR A 175 -11.69 -0.46 -43.93
N GLU A 176 -10.67 -0.62 -44.78
CA GLU A 176 -9.27 -0.29 -44.43
C GLU A 176 -9.11 1.21 -44.11
N LEU A 177 -9.84 2.09 -44.82
CA LEU A 177 -9.89 3.52 -44.52
C LEU A 177 -10.57 3.81 -43.17
N ALA A 178 -11.68 3.13 -42.85
CA ALA A 178 -12.40 3.29 -41.59
C ALA A 178 -11.54 2.89 -40.38
N VAL A 179 -10.79 1.78 -40.48
CA VAL A 179 -9.85 1.34 -39.44
C VAL A 179 -8.77 2.42 -39.20
N LYS A 180 -8.19 2.97 -40.27
CA LYS A 180 -7.17 4.02 -40.15
C LYS A 180 -7.71 5.35 -39.62
N LEU A 181 -8.98 5.68 -39.89
CA LEU A 181 -9.66 6.83 -39.30
C LEU A 181 -9.91 6.63 -37.80
N SER A 182 -10.32 5.42 -37.37
CA SER A 182 -10.47 5.06 -35.95
C SER A 182 -9.14 5.15 -35.19
N ASP A 183 -8.05 4.74 -35.83
CA ASP A 183 -6.71 4.83 -35.28
C ASP A 183 -6.22 6.28 -35.15
N LEU A 184 -6.53 7.13 -36.12
CA LEU A 184 -6.25 8.56 -36.08
C LEU A 184 -7.08 9.25 -34.97
N GLU A 185 -8.36 8.89 -34.83
CA GLU A 185 -9.24 9.34 -33.76
C GLU A 185 -8.66 9.01 -32.37
N ALA A 186 -8.22 7.77 -32.16
CA ALA A 186 -7.60 7.33 -30.91
C ALA A 186 -6.31 8.13 -30.58
N GLN A 187 -5.49 8.42 -31.60
CA GLN A 187 -4.28 9.22 -31.40
C GLN A 187 -4.57 10.68 -31.06
N VAL A 188 -5.57 11.29 -31.71
CA VAL A 188 -6.00 12.65 -31.37
C VAL A 188 -6.61 12.67 -29.96
N GLY A 189 -7.40 11.66 -29.60
CA GLY A 189 -7.91 11.46 -28.24
C GLY A 189 -6.80 11.37 -27.18
N GLN A 190 -5.72 10.64 -27.45
CA GLN A 190 -4.57 10.53 -26.55
C GLN A 190 -3.88 11.89 -26.32
N ILE A 191 -3.71 12.71 -27.36
CA ILE A 191 -3.16 14.07 -27.22
C ILE A 191 -4.12 14.97 -26.43
N CYS A 192 -5.43 14.83 -26.61
CA CYS A 192 -6.42 15.57 -25.82
C CYS A 192 -6.40 15.16 -24.34
N ILE A 193 -6.32 13.86 -24.02
CA ILE A 193 -6.23 13.36 -22.64
C ILE A 193 -4.97 13.87 -21.93
N LEU A 194 -3.81 13.75 -22.58
CA LEU A 194 -2.55 14.28 -22.06
C LEU A 194 -2.58 15.80 -21.77
N ASN A 195 -3.44 16.55 -22.47
CA ASN A 195 -3.63 17.99 -22.25
C ASN A 195 -4.80 18.33 -21.30
N LEU A 196 -5.80 17.45 -21.15
CA LEU A 196 -6.92 17.58 -20.21
C LEU A 196 -6.52 17.22 -18.77
N GLU A 197 -5.48 16.41 -18.60
CA GLU A 197 -4.82 16.15 -17.32
C GLU A 197 -3.95 17.33 -16.84
N VAL A 198 -3.80 18.40 -17.64
CA VAL A 198 -3.28 19.69 -17.15
C VAL A 198 -4.45 20.41 -16.49
N PRO A 199 -4.53 20.47 -15.14
CA PRO A 199 -5.59 21.22 -14.48
C PRO A 199 -5.47 22.68 -14.95
N ARG A 200 -6.59 23.40 -15.01
CA ARG A 200 -6.61 24.88 -15.12
C ARG A 200 -5.44 25.44 -14.32
N PRO A 201 -4.66 26.41 -14.85
CA PRO A 201 -3.37 26.77 -14.28
C PRO A 201 -3.56 27.31 -12.86
N ASP A 202 -3.48 26.40 -11.92
CA ASP A 202 -3.19 26.64 -10.53
C ASP A 202 -1.83 26.00 -10.32
N VAL A 203 -0.80 26.85 -10.33
CA VAL A 203 0.61 26.48 -10.15
C VAL A 203 0.81 25.72 -8.83
N THR A 204 -0.20 25.72 -7.95
CA THR A 204 -0.29 24.93 -6.73
C THR A 204 -0.51 23.42 -6.99
N HIS A 205 -1.23 23.00 -8.05
CA HIS A 205 -1.62 21.59 -8.25
C HIS A 205 -0.49 20.68 -8.78
N VAL A 206 0.46 21.24 -9.55
CA VAL A 206 1.69 20.53 -9.95
C VAL A 206 2.60 20.27 -8.74
N THR A 207 2.40 21.00 -7.64
CA THR A 207 3.12 20.80 -6.37
C THR A 207 2.46 19.73 -5.48
N TYR A 208 1.19 19.37 -5.73
CA TYR A 208 0.38 18.51 -4.84
C TYR A 208 0.08 17.10 -5.38
N SER A 209 0.46 16.79 -6.62
CA SER A 209 0.05 15.53 -7.29
C SER A 209 1.10 14.41 -7.22
N THR A 210 1.94 14.37 -6.18
CA THR A 210 2.80 13.19 -5.93
C THR A 210 2.59 12.72 -4.51
N PHE A 211 1.78 11.68 -4.33
CA PHE A 211 1.79 10.90 -3.10
C PHE A 211 3.23 10.41 -2.88
N LYS A 212 3.84 10.87 -1.78
CA LYS A 212 5.15 10.39 -1.32
C LYS A 212 4.94 9.58 -0.06
N ILE A 213 5.65 8.48 0.02
CA ILE A 213 5.81 7.74 1.26
C ILE A 213 7.12 8.22 1.88
N VAL A 214 7.05 8.74 3.10
CA VAL A 214 8.20 9.26 3.82
C VAL A 214 8.73 8.21 4.80
N SER A 215 10.05 8.21 5.02
CA SER A 215 10.65 7.39 6.07
C SER A 215 10.42 8.05 7.43
N SER A 216 10.11 7.26 8.45
CA SER A 216 9.94 7.71 9.83
C SER A 216 11.23 8.25 10.49
N SER A 217 12.41 8.03 9.89
CA SER A 217 13.71 8.47 10.42
C SER A 217 14.41 9.56 9.60
N GLY A 218 15.14 10.45 10.27
CA GLY A 218 15.59 11.75 9.78
C GLY A 218 16.81 11.69 8.87
N ARG A 219 16.59 11.45 7.58
CA ARG A 219 17.42 11.88 6.43
C ARG A 219 16.66 11.57 5.14
N ARG A 220 16.55 12.53 4.22
CA ARG A 220 15.99 12.28 2.88
C ARG A 220 16.73 11.07 2.26
N PRO A 221 16.02 10.03 1.78
CA PRO A 221 16.68 9.03 0.95
C PRO A 221 17.30 9.74 -0.25
N GLY A 222 18.53 9.39 -0.62
CA GLY A 222 19.14 9.85 -1.87
C GLY A 222 18.16 9.59 -3.02
N ARG A 223 18.03 10.58 -3.92
CA ARG A 223 17.11 10.55 -5.08
C ARG A 223 17.24 9.18 -5.79
N SER A 224 16.26 8.30 -5.62
CA SER A 224 16.13 7.07 -6.41
C SER A 224 15.29 7.36 -7.65
N LYS A 225 15.69 6.79 -8.79
CA LYS A 225 15.07 6.93 -10.12
C LYS A 225 13.71 6.20 -10.26
N ILE A 226 13.01 5.88 -9.17
CA ILE A 226 11.78 5.06 -9.15
C ILE A 226 10.69 5.77 -8.32
N PRO A 227 9.41 5.77 -8.74
CA PRO A 227 8.31 6.27 -7.91
C PRO A 227 8.28 5.61 -6.52
N GLN A 228 8.17 6.44 -5.47
CA GLN A 228 8.36 6.08 -4.06
C GLN A 228 7.41 4.95 -3.58
N GLN A 229 6.23 4.83 -4.17
CA GLN A 229 5.19 3.83 -3.84
C GLN A 229 5.60 2.41 -4.24
N ARG A 230 6.15 2.26 -5.46
CA ARG A 230 6.66 0.98 -6.00
C ARG A 230 7.79 0.43 -5.15
N MET A 231 8.69 1.32 -4.70
CA MET A 231 9.78 0.96 -3.78
C MET A 231 9.26 0.54 -2.40
N THR A 232 8.24 1.20 -1.86
CA THR A 232 7.71 0.84 -0.54
C THR A 232 7.09 -0.56 -0.50
N VAL A 233 6.37 -0.95 -1.55
CA VAL A 233 5.83 -2.33 -1.64
C VAL A 233 6.98 -3.32 -1.79
N LEU A 234 7.91 -3.13 -2.74
CA LEU A 234 8.96 -4.11 -3.04
C LEU A 234 10.10 -4.19 -2.02
N ILE A 235 10.47 -3.08 -1.37
CA ILE A 235 11.63 -3.02 -0.45
C ILE A 235 11.21 -3.27 1.01
N GLY A 236 9.99 -2.86 1.41
CA GLY A 236 9.46 -3.06 2.76
C GLY A 236 10.06 -2.18 3.86
N LEU A 237 11.40 -1.98 3.88
CA LEU A 237 12.13 -1.14 4.84
C LEU A 237 12.78 0.06 4.13
N ALA A 238 12.78 1.25 4.75
CA ALA A 238 13.46 2.39 4.16
C ALA A 238 15.00 2.22 4.22
N PRO A 239 15.79 2.77 3.27
CA PRO A 239 17.24 2.62 3.25
C PRO A 239 17.98 3.10 4.51
N ASN A 240 17.35 3.97 5.30
CA ASN A 240 17.86 4.50 6.57
C ASN A 240 17.44 3.67 7.79
N GLY A 241 16.77 2.53 7.60
CA GLY A 241 16.28 1.64 8.66
C GLY A 241 14.96 2.05 9.29
N GLY A 242 14.34 3.15 8.86
CA GLY A 242 13.00 3.56 9.30
C GLY A 242 11.87 2.84 8.57
N LEU A 243 10.65 3.03 9.07
CA LEU A 243 9.43 2.49 8.49
C LEU A 243 8.72 3.51 7.60
N TYR A 244 8.20 3.01 6.50
CA TYR A 244 7.41 3.80 5.57
C TYR A 244 6.02 4.13 6.14
N ILE A 245 5.61 5.40 6.07
CA ILE A 245 4.27 5.88 6.41
C ILE A 245 3.72 6.77 5.29
N PRO A 246 2.39 6.88 5.14
CA PRO A 246 1.82 7.84 4.19
C PRO A 246 2.12 9.27 4.65
N GLU A 247 2.50 10.15 3.72
CA GLU A 247 2.76 11.57 4.01
C GLU A 247 1.53 12.28 4.59
N HIS A 248 0.34 11.86 4.16
CA HIS A 248 -0.95 12.27 4.70
C HIS A 248 -1.88 11.05 4.81
N ILE A 249 -2.65 10.96 5.91
CA ILE A 249 -3.74 9.99 6.02
C ILE A 249 -4.94 10.56 5.23
N PRO A 250 -5.45 9.87 4.19
CA PRO A 250 -6.57 10.36 3.40
C PRO A 250 -7.84 10.46 4.26
N LYS A 251 -8.72 11.40 3.94
CA LYS A 251 -10.06 11.48 4.52
C LYS A 251 -11.03 10.60 3.74
N LEU A 252 -12.05 10.11 4.40
CA LEU A 252 -13.14 9.40 3.74
C LEU A 252 -13.95 10.34 2.81
N PRO A 253 -14.39 9.86 1.63
CA PRO A 253 -15.30 10.60 0.76
C PRO A 253 -16.61 10.96 1.48
N GLU A 254 -17.24 12.10 1.21
CA GLU A 254 -18.44 12.54 1.95
C GLU A 254 -19.60 11.53 1.93
N ASN A 255 -19.73 10.75 0.86
CA ASN A 255 -20.78 9.76 0.66
C ASN A 255 -20.38 8.32 1.03
N TRP A 256 -19.22 8.10 1.67
CA TRP A 256 -18.70 6.76 1.96
C TRP A 256 -19.70 5.89 2.75
N LEU A 257 -20.41 6.48 3.71
CA LEU A 257 -21.33 5.75 4.59
C LEU A 257 -22.53 5.19 3.82
N THR A 258 -23.03 5.93 2.82
CA THR A 258 -24.18 5.51 2.01
C THR A 258 -23.76 4.63 0.85
N GLU A 259 -22.57 4.85 0.28
CA GLU A 259 -22.07 4.10 -0.87
C GLU A 259 -21.52 2.73 -0.44
N TRP A 260 -20.77 2.65 0.65
CA TRP A 260 -20.02 1.44 1.01
C TRP A 260 -20.81 0.45 1.88
N LYS A 261 -22.02 0.80 2.32
CA LYS A 261 -22.83 -0.01 3.25
C LYS A 261 -23.11 -1.44 2.78
N ASP A 262 -23.20 -1.63 1.46
CA ASP A 262 -23.54 -2.91 0.83
C ASP A 262 -22.34 -3.48 0.04
N TYR A 263 -21.13 -2.93 0.25
CA TYR A 263 -19.94 -3.38 -0.46
C TYR A 263 -19.50 -4.75 0.01
N SER A 264 -19.14 -5.60 -0.96
CA SER A 264 -18.40 -6.83 -0.68
C SER A 264 -17.00 -6.50 -0.15
N PHE A 265 -16.32 -7.49 0.44
CA PHE A 265 -14.91 -7.32 0.85
C PHE A 265 -14.02 -6.84 -0.31
N VAL A 266 -14.29 -7.32 -1.53
CA VAL A 266 -13.56 -6.92 -2.74
C VAL A 266 -13.82 -5.46 -3.10
N ASP A 267 -15.09 -5.04 -3.13
CA ASP A 267 -15.45 -3.66 -3.46
C ASP A 267 -14.91 -2.67 -2.42
N LEU A 268 -15.00 -3.04 -1.15
CA LEU A 268 -14.47 -2.25 -0.04
C LEU A 268 -12.94 -2.18 -0.07
N SER A 269 -12.27 -3.29 -0.39
CA SER A 269 -10.81 -3.29 -0.61
C SER A 269 -10.43 -2.32 -1.72
N VAL A 270 -11.10 -2.35 -2.87
CA VAL A 270 -10.83 -1.42 -3.97
C VAL A 270 -11.05 0.03 -3.51
N ALA A 271 -12.16 0.32 -2.82
CA ALA A 271 -12.47 1.66 -2.34
C ALA A 271 -11.42 2.20 -1.35
N VAL A 272 -11.07 1.41 -0.33
CA VAL A 272 -10.11 1.81 0.72
C VAL A 272 -8.68 1.89 0.17
N LEU A 273 -8.24 0.89 -0.60
CA LEU A 273 -6.88 0.86 -1.15
C LEU A 273 -6.67 1.98 -2.19
N SER A 274 -7.67 2.32 -2.99
CA SER A 274 -7.60 3.43 -3.96
C SER A 274 -7.42 4.81 -3.30
N LEU A 275 -7.73 4.98 -2.01
CA LEU A 275 -7.42 6.23 -1.30
C LEU A 275 -5.92 6.42 -1.05
N TYR A 276 -5.14 5.34 -1.13
CA TYR A 276 -3.70 5.32 -0.86
C TYR A 276 -2.86 4.99 -2.10
N ILE A 277 -3.47 4.49 -3.18
CA ILE A 277 -2.77 4.03 -4.38
C ILE A 277 -3.22 4.90 -5.57
N SER A 278 -2.25 5.55 -6.23
CA SER A 278 -2.56 6.35 -7.42
C SER A 278 -3.03 5.46 -8.59
N PRO A 279 -4.03 5.89 -9.38
CA PRO A 279 -4.42 5.20 -10.61
C PRO A 279 -3.31 5.14 -11.66
N GLU A 280 -2.31 6.03 -11.61
CA GLU A 280 -1.12 5.96 -12.48
C GLU A 280 -0.20 4.78 -12.11
N GLU A 281 -0.32 4.32 -10.86
CA GLU A 281 0.46 3.23 -10.30
C GLU A 281 -0.24 1.88 -10.44
N ILE A 282 -1.52 1.80 -10.09
CA ILE A 282 -2.37 0.63 -10.32
C ILE A 282 -3.74 1.16 -10.72
N SER A 283 -4.21 0.85 -11.93
CA SER A 283 -5.55 1.28 -12.35
C SER A 283 -6.61 0.66 -11.45
N LYS A 284 -7.81 1.24 -11.41
CA LYS A 284 -8.91 0.71 -10.58
C LYS A 284 -9.29 -0.73 -10.98
N GLU A 285 -9.23 -1.03 -12.27
CA GLU A 285 -9.51 -2.34 -12.86
C GLU A 285 -8.41 -3.35 -12.48
N GLU A 286 -7.15 -2.95 -12.56
CA GLU A 286 -6.01 -3.77 -12.14
C GLU A 286 -6.07 -4.07 -10.64
N LEU A 287 -6.36 -3.06 -9.82
CA LEU A 287 -6.52 -3.21 -8.38
C LEU A 287 -7.66 -4.16 -8.04
N ARG A 288 -8.82 -4.01 -8.71
CA ARG A 288 -9.95 -4.92 -8.55
C ARG A 288 -9.56 -6.36 -8.90
N SER A 289 -8.86 -6.56 -10.02
CA SER A 289 -8.39 -7.90 -10.42
C SER A 289 -7.43 -8.50 -9.37
N LEU A 290 -6.51 -7.70 -8.82
CA LEU A 290 -5.56 -8.13 -7.80
C LEU A 290 -6.27 -8.52 -6.50
N VAL A 291 -7.18 -7.68 -6.03
CA VAL A 291 -8.00 -7.93 -4.83
C VAL A 291 -8.85 -9.18 -5.00
N GLN A 292 -9.55 -9.32 -6.12
CA GLN A 292 -10.39 -10.50 -6.39
C GLN A 292 -9.56 -11.79 -6.43
N LYS A 293 -8.40 -11.77 -7.10
CA LYS A 293 -7.44 -12.90 -7.10
C LYS A 293 -6.99 -13.23 -5.67
N SER A 294 -6.64 -12.22 -4.88
CA SER A 294 -6.10 -12.37 -3.52
C SER A 294 -7.10 -12.98 -2.54
N TYR A 295 -8.36 -12.57 -2.60
CA TYR A 295 -9.36 -12.99 -1.62
C TYR A 295 -10.20 -14.19 -2.09
N SER A 296 -10.02 -14.65 -3.33
CA SER A 296 -10.65 -15.88 -3.84
C SER A 296 -10.24 -17.17 -3.10
N THR A 297 -9.12 -17.14 -2.37
CA THR A 297 -8.63 -18.28 -1.59
C THR A 297 -9.22 -18.35 -0.18
N PHE A 298 -10.11 -17.41 0.18
CA PHE A 298 -10.81 -17.43 1.46
C PHE A 298 -12.07 -18.29 1.35
N ARG A 299 -12.29 -19.12 2.36
CA ARG A 299 -13.39 -20.10 2.36
C ARG A 299 -14.74 -19.51 2.71
N HIS A 300 -14.74 -18.36 3.39
CA HIS A 300 -15.97 -17.66 3.75
C HIS A 300 -16.30 -16.59 2.70
N PRO A 301 -17.56 -16.46 2.23
CA PRO A 301 -17.95 -15.48 1.22
C PRO A 301 -17.65 -14.03 1.62
N ASP A 302 -17.80 -13.70 2.90
CA ASP A 302 -17.48 -12.37 3.42
C ASP A 302 -16.00 -12.11 3.63
N VAL A 303 -15.13 -13.11 3.42
CA VAL A 303 -13.68 -13.12 3.71
C VAL A 303 -13.37 -13.01 5.20
N THR A 304 -13.96 -12.04 5.91
CA THR A 304 -13.80 -11.78 7.34
C THR A 304 -15.18 -11.61 8.02
N PRO A 305 -15.92 -12.71 8.29
CA PRO A 305 -17.24 -12.63 8.90
C PRO A 305 -17.21 -12.11 10.34
N LEU A 306 -18.31 -11.44 10.73
CA LEU A 306 -18.52 -10.97 12.09
C LEU A 306 -19.51 -11.90 12.80
N HIS A 307 -19.03 -12.58 13.83
CA HIS A 307 -19.81 -13.51 14.66
C HIS A 307 -20.29 -12.81 15.93
N LYS A 308 -21.60 -12.83 16.19
CA LYS A 308 -22.19 -12.27 17.42
C LYS A 308 -22.11 -13.28 18.56
N LEU A 309 -21.43 -12.92 19.65
CA LEU A 309 -21.45 -13.72 20.88
C LEU A 309 -22.62 -13.29 21.77
N ASP A 310 -22.78 -11.99 21.99
CA ASP A 310 -23.91 -11.43 22.73
C ASP A 310 -24.24 -10.01 22.22
N ASP A 311 -25.12 -9.29 22.92
CA ASP A 311 -25.53 -7.94 22.51
C ASP A 311 -24.44 -6.88 22.66
N LYS A 312 -23.35 -7.16 23.38
CA LYS A 312 -22.21 -6.25 23.63
C LYS A 312 -20.90 -6.71 22.96
N THR A 313 -20.73 -8.00 22.70
CA THR A 313 -19.47 -8.59 22.25
C THR A 313 -19.65 -9.38 20.96
N PHE A 314 -18.79 -9.05 19.99
CA PHE A 314 -18.70 -9.68 18.68
C PHE A 314 -17.27 -10.15 18.43
N VAL A 315 -17.12 -11.16 17.58
CA VAL A 315 -15.84 -11.68 17.13
C VAL A 315 -15.71 -11.50 15.63
N LEU A 316 -14.65 -10.81 15.20
CA LEU A 316 -14.29 -10.69 13.79
C LEU A 316 -13.34 -11.83 13.43
N GLU A 317 -13.84 -12.83 12.70
CA GLU A 317 -13.07 -14.01 12.34
C GLU A 317 -12.16 -13.72 11.14
N LEU A 318 -10.85 -13.73 11.35
CA LEU A 318 -9.85 -13.42 10.32
C LEU A 318 -9.13 -14.67 9.80
N PHE A 319 -9.57 -15.86 10.17
CA PHE A 319 -8.89 -17.14 9.91
C PHE A 319 -9.48 -17.94 8.75
N HIS A 320 -10.32 -17.33 7.90
CA HIS A 320 -10.94 -18.04 6.77
C HIS A 320 -10.04 -18.15 5.53
N GLY A 321 -8.85 -17.56 5.58
CA GLY A 321 -7.81 -17.66 4.55
C GLY A 321 -7.09 -19.01 4.53
N PRO A 322 -6.25 -19.26 3.52
CA PRO A 322 -5.69 -20.59 3.24
C PRO A 322 -4.86 -21.20 4.39
N THR A 323 -4.31 -20.38 5.28
CA THR A 323 -3.45 -20.84 6.38
C THR A 323 -4.10 -20.75 7.75
N PHE A 324 -5.40 -20.44 7.79
CA PHE A 324 -6.19 -20.37 9.01
C PHE A 324 -5.73 -19.28 9.99
N ALA A 325 -5.16 -18.18 9.49
CA ALA A 325 -4.70 -17.06 10.31
C ALA A 325 -4.87 -15.71 9.61
N PHE A 326 -5.05 -14.64 10.38
CA PHE A 326 -5.32 -13.28 9.89
C PHE A 326 -4.25 -12.73 8.94
N LYS A 327 -3.02 -13.25 9.03
CA LYS A 327 -1.90 -12.84 8.18
C LYS A 327 -2.19 -13.09 6.70
N ASP A 328 -3.09 -14.02 6.39
CA ASP A 328 -3.55 -14.30 5.03
C ASP A 328 -4.14 -13.05 4.35
N VAL A 329 -4.88 -12.21 5.08
CA VAL A 329 -5.55 -11.02 4.50
C VAL A 329 -4.52 -10.08 3.85
N ALA A 330 -3.38 -9.91 4.52
CA ALA A 330 -2.30 -9.08 4.03
C ALA A 330 -1.40 -9.81 3.02
N LEU A 331 -1.04 -11.06 3.29
CA LEU A 331 0.01 -11.76 2.54
C LEU A 331 -0.48 -12.30 1.19
N GLN A 332 -1.76 -12.62 1.04
CA GLN A 332 -2.33 -12.96 -0.26
C GLN A 332 -2.27 -11.76 -1.22
N LEU A 333 -2.64 -10.57 -0.75
CA LEU A 333 -2.56 -9.34 -1.54
C LEU A 333 -1.11 -8.95 -1.82
N LEU A 334 -0.24 -9.00 -0.81
CA LEU A 334 1.17 -8.65 -0.96
C LEU A 334 1.87 -9.52 -2.02
N GLY A 335 1.61 -10.82 -2.03
CA GLY A 335 2.20 -11.71 -3.01
C GLY A 335 1.75 -11.44 -4.45
N ASN A 336 0.45 -11.13 -4.64
CA ASN A 336 -0.06 -10.69 -5.94
C ASN A 336 0.52 -9.34 -6.37
N LEU A 337 0.75 -8.41 -5.44
CA LEU A 337 1.39 -7.12 -5.72
C LEU A 337 2.86 -7.29 -6.15
N PHE A 338 3.61 -8.20 -5.52
CA PHE A 338 5.00 -8.50 -5.92
C PHE A 338 5.05 -9.02 -7.36
N GLU A 339 4.26 -10.04 -7.67
CA GLU A 339 4.16 -10.60 -9.02
C GLU A 339 3.76 -9.52 -10.04
N PHE A 340 2.72 -8.74 -9.74
CA PHE A 340 2.25 -7.67 -10.62
C PHE A 340 3.34 -6.64 -10.95
N PHE A 341 4.05 -6.13 -9.95
CA PHE A 341 5.09 -5.14 -10.18
C PHE A 341 6.32 -5.73 -10.90
N LEU A 342 6.71 -6.97 -10.59
CA LEU A 342 7.80 -7.65 -11.28
C LEU A 342 7.48 -7.91 -12.75
N LEU A 343 6.30 -8.47 -13.04
CA LEU A 343 5.84 -8.71 -14.42
C LEU A 343 5.78 -7.43 -15.23
N ARG A 344 5.23 -6.35 -14.67
CA ARG A 344 5.17 -5.05 -15.35
C ARG A 344 6.55 -4.45 -15.63
N ARG A 345 7.55 -4.68 -14.76
CA ARG A 345 8.94 -4.24 -14.99
C ARG A 345 9.61 -5.08 -16.07
N ASN A 346 9.45 -6.40 -15.98
CA ASN A 346 10.04 -7.34 -16.93
C ASN A 346 9.45 -7.19 -18.34
N ALA A 347 8.17 -6.80 -18.47
CA ALA A 347 7.55 -6.51 -19.75
C ALA A 347 8.16 -5.29 -20.49
N LYS A 348 8.92 -4.43 -19.80
CA LYS A 348 9.62 -3.27 -20.40
C LYS A 348 11.06 -3.58 -20.79
N LYS A 349 11.58 -4.74 -20.40
CA LYS A 349 12.95 -5.15 -20.68
C LYS A 349 13.06 -5.73 -22.10
N GLY A 350 14.20 -5.50 -22.74
CA GLY A 350 14.51 -6.10 -24.04
C GLY A 350 14.71 -7.63 -23.96
N PRO A 351 14.66 -8.35 -25.08
CA PRO A 351 14.80 -9.81 -25.11
C PRO A 351 16.13 -10.34 -24.55
N GLU A 352 17.18 -9.53 -24.56
CA GLU A 352 18.52 -9.88 -24.08
C GLU A 352 18.78 -9.46 -22.63
N GLU A 353 17.85 -8.77 -21.99
CA GLU A 353 18.01 -8.33 -20.59
C GLU A 353 17.51 -9.40 -19.61
N THR A 354 18.29 -9.65 -18.56
CA THR A 354 17.90 -10.57 -17.49
C THR A 354 16.62 -10.08 -16.80
N PRO A 355 15.57 -10.92 -16.70
CA PRO A 355 14.37 -10.59 -15.94
C PRO A 355 14.73 -10.24 -14.49
N GLU A 356 14.06 -9.25 -13.93
CA GLU A 356 14.14 -8.99 -12.50
C GLU A 356 13.42 -10.08 -11.72
N THR A 357 14.03 -10.52 -10.63
CA THR A 357 13.48 -11.52 -9.72
C THR A 357 13.53 -11.02 -8.27
N LEU A 358 12.71 -11.61 -7.41
CA LEU A 358 12.72 -11.35 -5.97
C LEU A 358 12.97 -12.64 -5.19
N THR A 359 14.01 -12.66 -4.36
CA THR A 359 14.31 -13.80 -3.48
C THR A 359 13.85 -13.48 -2.07
N VAL A 360 12.65 -13.91 -1.71
CA VAL A 360 12.12 -13.71 -0.38
C VAL A 360 12.81 -14.65 0.62
N VAL A 361 13.35 -14.09 1.69
CA VAL A 361 13.96 -14.87 2.78
C VAL A 361 13.32 -14.47 4.11
N GLY A 362 12.93 -15.44 4.92
CA GLY A 362 12.32 -15.20 6.22
C GLY A 362 12.58 -16.33 7.22
N ALA A 363 12.37 -16.04 8.50
CA ALA A 363 12.40 -17.01 9.58
C ALA A 363 11.01 -17.11 10.22
N THR A 364 10.64 -18.29 10.73
CA THR A 364 9.35 -18.47 11.40
C THR A 364 9.39 -19.47 12.56
N SER A 365 8.53 -19.26 13.54
CA SER A 365 8.11 -20.24 14.54
C SER A 365 6.89 -21.06 14.11
N GLY A 366 6.33 -20.81 12.91
CA GLY A 366 5.25 -21.59 12.31
C GLY A 366 4.31 -20.74 11.45
N ASP A 367 3.42 -19.99 12.11
CA ASP A 367 2.31 -19.28 11.44
C ASP A 367 2.73 -18.31 10.33
N THR A 368 3.69 -17.43 10.62
CA THR A 368 4.08 -16.38 9.66
C THR A 368 4.66 -16.97 8.39
N GLY A 369 5.42 -18.07 8.49
CA GLY A 369 5.98 -18.76 7.34
C GLY A 369 4.89 -19.37 6.46
N SER A 370 3.89 -20.02 7.06
CA SER A 370 2.77 -20.59 6.29
C SER A 370 2.06 -19.51 5.46
N ALA A 371 1.66 -18.38 6.06
CA ALA A 371 0.95 -17.33 5.33
C ALA A 371 1.81 -16.66 4.25
N ALA A 372 3.13 -16.53 4.46
CA ALA A 372 4.06 -16.02 3.45
C ALA A 372 4.21 -17.00 2.27
N ILE A 373 4.35 -18.30 2.56
CA ILE A 373 4.44 -19.35 1.55
C ILE A 373 3.17 -19.38 0.70
N TYR A 374 1.98 -19.40 1.31
CA TYR A 374 0.74 -19.40 0.54
C TYR A 374 0.50 -18.10 -0.23
N GLY A 375 1.03 -16.97 0.23
CA GLY A 375 0.97 -15.71 -0.53
C GLY A 375 1.89 -15.70 -1.75
N LEU A 376 3.02 -16.42 -1.70
CA LEU A 376 4.06 -16.41 -2.73
C LEU A 376 4.19 -17.68 -3.55
N ARG A 377 3.49 -18.76 -3.20
CA ARG A 377 3.49 -20.00 -3.97
C ARG A 377 3.03 -19.74 -5.40
N GLY A 378 3.78 -20.28 -6.36
CA GLY A 378 3.49 -20.17 -7.78
C GLY A 378 3.62 -18.77 -8.38
N LYS A 379 4.12 -17.77 -7.65
CA LYS A 379 4.30 -16.41 -8.17
C LYS A 379 5.46 -16.33 -9.15
N GLU A 380 5.23 -15.74 -10.31
CA GLU A 380 6.26 -15.56 -11.32
C GLU A 380 7.36 -14.59 -10.86
N ASN A 381 8.61 -14.92 -11.18
CA ASN A 381 9.81 -14.14 -10.81
C ASN A 381 10.02 -13.96 -9.30
N VAL A 382 9.35 -14.76 -8.46
CA VAL A 382 9.54 -14.74 -7.00
C VAL A 382 9.91 -16.14 -6.52
N SER A 383 10.96 -16.24 -5.71
CA SER A 383 11.28 -17.43 -4.92
C SER A 383 11.17 -17.11 -3.43
N ILE A 384 10.75 -18.07 -2.61
CA ILE A 384 10.62 -17.90 -1.16
C ILE A 384 11.39 -19.00 -0.42
N PHE A 385 12.23 -18.56 0.53
CA PHE A 385 13.05 -19.39 1.40
C PHE A 385 12.66 -19.11 2.86
N ILE A 386 12.02 -20.07 3.52
CA ILE A 386 11.59 -19.94 4.92
C ILE A 386 12.41 -20.86 5.81
N LEU A 387 13.18 -20.25 6.70
CA LEU A 387 13.92 -20.92 7.76
C LEU A 387 12.98 -21.19 8.94
N HIS A 388 13.01 -22.41 9.46
CA HIS A 388 12.33 -22.76 10.70
C HIS A 388 13.19 -23.72 11.54
N PRO A 389 13.10 -23.66 12.87
CA PRO A 389 13.84 -24.57 13.74
C PRO A 389 13.28 -26.00 13.63
N LYS A 390 14.14 -26.93 13.21
CA LYS A 390 13.78 -28.34 13.00
C LYS A 390 13.22 -28.95 14.29
N GLY A 391 12.01 -29.51 14.19
CA GLY A 391 11.33 -30.19 15.30
C GLY A 391 10.81 -29.26 16.40
N ARG A 392 10.78 -27.94 16.18
CA ARG A 392 10.27 -26.94 17.16
C ARG A 392 9.07 -26.14 16.64
N VAL A 393 8.49 -26.55 15.52
CA VAL A 393 7.24 -26.00 14.97
C VAL A 393 6.15 -27.05 15.15
N SER A 394 4.91 -26.63 15.43
CA SER A 394 3.83 -27.62 15.59
C SER A 394 3.63 -28.43 14.31
N PRO A 395 3.22 -29.71 14.39
CA PRO A 395 3.07 -30.56 13.21
C PRO A 395 2.16 -29.98 12.13
N ILE A 396 1.06 -29.33 12.52
CA ILE A 396 0.12 -28.70 11.58
C ILE A 396 0.76 -27.51 10.88
N GLN A 397 1.42 -26.61 11.62
CA GLN A 397 2.08 -25.44 11.05
C GLN A 397 3.24 -25.83 10.14
N GLU A 398 4.05 -26.81 10.54
CA GLU A 398 5.12 -27.36 9.70
C GLU A 398 4.56 -27.99 8.43
N ALA A 399 3.49 -28.80 8.54
CA ALA A 399 2.88 -29.41 7.37
C ALA A 399 2.24 -28.37 6.44
N GLN A 400 1.63 -27.31 6.96
CA GLN A 400 1.14 -26.19 6.13
C GLN A 400 2.27 -25.59 5.29
N MET A 401 3.48 -25.47 5.83
CA MET A 401 4.62 -24.95 5.07
C MET A 401 5.20 -25.98 4.09
N THR A 402 5.46 -27.19 4.57
CA THR A 402 6.30 -28.19 3.89
C THR A 402 5.57 -29.02 2.84
N THR A 403 4.23 -29.06 2.88
CA THR A 403 3.39 -29.75 1.88
C THR A 403 3.08 -28.89 0.65
N VAL A 404 3.55 -27.64 0.63
CA VAL A 404 3.51 -26.78 -0.56
C VAL A 404 4.72 -27.09 -1.43
N THR A 405 4.52 -27.91 -2.47
CA THR A 405 5.58 -28.42 -3.35
C THR A 405 5.79 -27.60 -4.62
N ASP A 406 5.22 -26.39 -4.70
CA ASP A 406 5.48 -25.42 -5.77
C ASP A 406 6.99 -25.19 -5.95
N SER A 407 7.45 -25.06 -7.19
CA SER A 407 8.88 -25.04 -7.50
C SER A 407 9.63 -23.83 -6.95
N ASN A 408 8.91 -22.75 -6.62
CA ASN A 408 9.47 -21.51 -6.10
C ASN A 408 9.46 -21.43 -4.56
N VAL A 409 8.99 -22.49 -3.88
CA VAL A 409 8.90 -22.56 -2.42
C VAL A 409 9.98 -23.48 -1.86
N HIS A 410 10.75 -22.96 -0.91
CA HIS A 410 11.87 -23.65 -0.30
C HIS A 410 11.78 -23.55 1.23
N ASN A 411 11.41 -24.65 1.87
CA ASN A 411 11.41 -24.77 3.33
C ASN A 411 12.78 -25.24 3.80
N ILE A 412 13.39 -24.50 4.72
CA ILE A 412 14.71 -24.78 5.27
C ILE A 412 14.54 -25.13 6.76
N ALA A 413 14.66 -26.41 7.11
CA ALA A 413 14.64 -26.87 8.48
C ALA A 413 16.06 -26.79 9.06
N VAL A 414 16.30 -25.81 9.92
CA VAL A 414 17.62 -25.59 10.53
C VAL A 414 17.66 -26.30 11.88
N ARG A 415 18.68 -27.11 12.13
CA ARG A 415 18.92 -27.71 13.46
C ARG A 415 19.41 -26.65 14.44
N SER A 416 18.49 -25.81 14.91
CA SER A 416 18.76 -24.63 15.71
C SER A 416 17.53 -24.19 16.51
N THR A 417 17.63 -23.01 17.13
CA THR A 417 16.48 -22.27 17.70
C THR A 417 15.83 -21.36 16.64
N PHE A 418 14.68 -20.77 16.99
CA PHE A 418 14.04 -19.74 16.16
C PHE A 418 14.92 -18.48 16.07
N ASP A 419 15.57 -18.08 17.17
CA ASP A 419 16.47 -16.94 17.20
C ASP A 419 17.64 -17.12 16.23
N ASP A 420 18.25 -18.30 16.21
CA ASP A 420 19.32 -18.62 15.26
C ASP A 420 18.85 -18.45 13.81
N CYS A 421 17.63 -18.92 13.48
CA CYS A 421 17.05 -18.72 12.15
C CYS A 421 16.90 -17.23 11.84
N GLN A 422 16.42 -16.45 12.81
CA GLN A 422 16.18 -15.03 12.69
C GLN A 422 17.50 -14.25 12.51
N ASP A 423 18.55 -14.64 13.21
CA ASP A 423 19.89 -14.04 13.10
C ASP A 423 20.58 -14.37 11.78
N ILE A 424 20.42 -15.59 11.26
CA ILE A 424 20.86 -15.93 9.90
C ILE A 424 20.19 -15.02 8.87
N VAL A 425 18.87 -14.85 8.95
CA VAL A 425 18.14 -13.96 8.04
C VAL A 425 18.66 -12.53 8.12
N LYS A 426 18.86 -11.98 9.33
CA LYS A 426 19.44 -10.64 9.51
C LYS A 426 20.84 -10.54 8.88
N ALA A 427 21.68 -11.55 9.08
CA ALA A 427 23.03 -11.57 8.53
C ALA A 427 23.02 -11.67 6.99
N LEU A 428 22.08 -12.41 6.39
CA LEU A 428 21.87 -12.42 4.94
C LEU A 428 21.50 -11.04 4.38
N PHE A 429 20.61 -10.30 5.06
CA PHE A 429 20.26 -8.93 4.65
C PHE A 429 21.38 -7.91 4.86
N ALA A 430 22.26 -8.13 5.84
CA ALA A 430 23.42 -7.28 6.08
C ALA A 430 24.53 -7.49 5.03
N ASP A 431 24.53 -8.63 4.34
CA ASP A 431 25.47 -8.92 3.26
C ASP A 431 25.04 -8.23 1.95
N LYS A 432 25.70 -7.11 1.66
CA LYS A 432 25.40 -6.26 0.50
C LYS A 432 25.67 -6.96 -0.84
N GLU A 433 26.71 -7.78 -0.92
CA GLU A 433 27.09 -8.46 -2.16
C GLU A 433 26.08 -9.57 -2.47
N PHE A 434 25.76 -10.37 -1.46
CA PHE A 434 24.75 -11.42 -1.59
C PHE A 434 23.37 -10.85 -1.90
N ASN A 435 22.99 -9.75 -1.26
CA ASN A 435 21.73 -9.06 -1.54
C ASN A 435 21.67 -8.46 -2.95
N ALA A 436 22.74 -7.82 -3.41
CA ALA A 436 22.82 -7.30 -4.78
C ALA A 436 22.72 -8.40 -5.84
N LYS A 437 23.30 -9.58 -5.58
CA LYS A 437 23.27 -10.74 -6.48
C LYS A 437 21.88 -11.41 -6.53
N HIS A 438 21.26 -11.63 -5.37
CA HIS A 438 20.04 -12.44 -5.27
C HIS A 438 18.75 -11.64 -5.09
N HIS A 439 18.84 -10.31 -5.01
CA HIS A 439 17.69 -9.41 -4.83
C HIS A 439 16.84 -9.84 -3.63
N LEU A 440 17.45 -9.87 -2.44
CA LEU A 440 16.77 -10.37 -1.25
C LEU A 440 15.59 -9.47 -0.88
N GLY A 441 14.43 -10.09 -0.73
CA GLY A 441 13.18 -9.49 -0.30
C GLY A 441 12.75 -10.02 1.06
N ALA A 442 12.06 -9.18 1.83
CA ALA A 442 11.54 -9.52 3.14
C ALA A 442 10.01 -9.48 3.12
N VAL A 443 9.36 -10.51 3.67
CA VAL A 443 7.89 -10.54 3.89
C VAL A 443 7.58 -10.16 5.34
N ASN A 444 8.20 -9.06 5.79
CA ASN A 444 8.19 -8.69 7.20
C ASN A 444 6.87 -8.01 7.59
N SER A 445 6.56 -8.00 8.89
CA SER A 445 5.39 -7.33 9.49
C SER A 445 5.36 -5.82 9.26
N ILE A 446 6.46 -5.24 8.79
CA ILE A 446 6.64 -3.80 8.62
C ILE A 446 6.26 -3.29 7.22
N ASN A 447 6.00 -4.16 6.25
CA ASN A 447 5.63 -3.71 4.91
C ASN A 447 4.31 -2.91 4.95
N TRP A 448 4.29 -1.72 4.37
CA TRP A 448 3.13 -0.82 4.39
C TRP A 448 1.87 -1.48 3.79
N ALA A 449 2.02 -2.24 2.71
CA ALA A 449 0.89 -2.89 2.05
C ALA A 449 0.18 -3.89 2.97
N ARG A 450 0.88 -4.46 3.97
CA ARG A 450 0.25 -5.33 4.96
C ARG A 450 -0.72 -4.56 5.86
N ILE A 451 -0.28 -3.41 6.38
CA ILE A 451 -1.13 -2.54 7.21
C ILE A 451 -2.32 -2.04 6.39
N LEU A 452 -2.06 -1.62 5.14
CA LEU A 452 -3.08 -1.12 4.25
C LEU A 452 -4.19 -2.15 3.99
N ALA A 453 -3.81 -3.40 3.69
CA ALA A 453 -4.76 -4.49 3.46
C ALA A 453 -5.59 -4.79 4.72
N GLN A 454 -4.98 -4.67 5.90
CA GLN A 454 -5.64 -4.91 7.18
C GLN A 454 -6.69 -3.84 7.52
N THR A 455 -6.55 -2.61 7.00
CA THR A 455 -7.53 -1.53 7.22
C THR A 455 -8.93 -1.93 6.75
N VAL A 456 -9.04 -2.76 5.71
CA VAL A 456 -10.31 -3.11 5.05
C VAL A 456 -11.30 -3.80 6.00
N TYR A 457 -10.86 -4.78 6.80
CA TYR A 457 -11.79 -5.53 7.64
C TYR A 457 -12.38 -4.70 8.78
N TYR A 458 -11.73 -3.61 9.20
CA TYR A 458 -12.30 -2.66 10.16
C TYR A 458 -13.49 -1.88 9.55
N PHE A 459 -13.41 -1.53 8.27
CA PHE A 459 -14.55 -0.93 7.56
C PHE A 459 -15.66 -1.95 7.35
N LEU A 460 -15.33 -3.19 6.98
CA LEU A 460 -16.34 -4.22 6.74
C LEU A 460 -17.10 -4.55 8.03
N SER A 461 -16.39 -4.80 9.13
CA SER A 461 -17.03 -5.11 10.41
C SER A 461 -17.85 -3.94 10.96
N PHE A 462 -17.43 -2.70 10.68
CA PHE A 462 -18.22 -1.50 11.00
C PHE A 462 -19.59 -1.51 10.30
N PHE A 463 -19.68 -1.96 9.05
CA PHE A 463 -20.96 -2.08 8.37
C PHE A 463 -21.74 -3.32 8.82
N HIS A 464 -21.07 -4.47 8.95
CA HIS A 464 -21.72 -5.73 9.33
C HIS A 464 -22.37 -5.68 10.70
N ILE A 465 -21.74 -5.04 11.69
CA ILE A 465 -22.32 -4.94 13.03
C ILE A 465 -23.68 -4.23 13.03
N ARG A 466 -23.89 -3.23 12.15
CA ARG A 466 -25.14 -2.45 12.05
C ARG A 466 -26.35 -3.36 11.77
N SER A 467 -26.16 -4.44 11.02
CA SER A 467 -27.21 -5.42 10.71
C SER A 467 -27.49 -6.43 11.83
N GLN A 468 -26.61 -6.52 12.83
CA GLN A 468 -26.68 -7.49 13.93
C GLN A 468 -27.07 -6.85 15.28
N LEU A 469 -27.33 -5.54 15.28
CA LEU A 469 -27.77 -4.81 16.47
C LEU A 469 -29.19 -5.20 16.90
N PRO A 470 -29.51 -5.13 18.20
CA PRO A 470 -30.87 -5.37 18.68
C PRO A 470 -31.87 -4.40 18.03
N ALA A 471 -33.08 -4.90 17.74
CA ALA A 471 -34.16 -4.08 17.17
C ALA A 471 -34.43 -2.83 18.03
N GLY A 472 -34.53 -1.67 17.38
CA GLY A 472 -34.69 -0.38 18.06
C GLY A 472 -33.40 0.30 18.51
N THR A 473 -32.23 -0.35 18.35
CA THR A 473 -30.93 0.30 18.56
C THR A 473 -30.54 1.08 17.31
N SER A 474 -30.37 2.40 17.43
CA SER A 474 -29.79 3.19 16.35
C SER A 474 -28.31 2.86 16.21
N ALA A 475 -27.89 2.53 14.99
CA ALA A 475 -26.49 2.29 14.68
C ALA A 475 -25.61 3.55 14.83
N ASP A 476 -26.23 4.73 14.90
CA ASP A 476 -25.51 5.99 15.10
C ASP A 476 -25.35 6.33 16.60
N ASP A 477 -26.08 5.65 17.48
CA ASP A 477 -25.98 5.80 18.93
C ASP A 477 -24.97 4.84 19.57
N ILE A 478 -24.48 3.85 18.81
CA ILE A 478 -23.49 2.89 19.29
C ILE A 478 -22.06 3.39 19.08
N GLU A 479 -21.19 3.10 20.04
CA GLU A 479 -19.75 3.28 19.89
C GLU A 479 -19.08 1.93 19.68
N ILE A 480 -18.35 1.75 18.58
CA ILE A 480 -17.63 0.50 18.29
C ILE A 480 -16.22 0.57 18.89
N GLN A 481 -15.87 -0.39 19.73
CA GLN A 481 -14.57 -0.54 20.36
C GLN A 481 -13.87 -1.80 19.84
N TYR A 482 -12.78 -1.64 19.08
CA TYR A 482 -12.00 -2.79 18.61
C TYR A 482 -11.02 -3.27 19.67
N VAL A 483 -11.04 -4.59 19.95
CA VAL A 483 -10.11 -5.25 20.86
C VAL A 483 -9.21 -6.19 20.08
N VAL A 484 -7.91 -5.89 20.06
CA VAL A 484 -6.96 -6.53 19.14
C VAL A 484 -5.88 -7.28 19.93
N PRO A 485 -5.82 -8.62 19.86
CA PRO A 485 -4.66 -9.39 20.30
C PRO A 485 -3.41 -8.92 19.55
N THR A 486 -2.48 -8.27 20.24
CA THR A 486 -1.43 -7.47 19.63
C THR A 486 -0.04 -7.95 20.03
N GLY A 487 0.74 -8.35 19.02
CA GLY A 487 2.20 -8.49 19.10
C GLY A 487 2.91 -7.29 18.47
N ASN A 488 3.20 -7.38 17.17
CA ASN A 488 3.97 -6.40 16.39
C ASN A 488 3.23 -5.11 15.97
N PHE A 489 2.09 -4.78 16.60
CA PHE A 489 1.29 -3.56 16.41
C PHE A 489 0.66 -3.30 15.03
N GLY A 490 0.98 -4.09 13.99
CA GLY A 490 0.50 -3.82 12.62
C GLY A 490 -1.02 -3.85 12.45
N ASP A 491 -1.68 -4.81 13.11
CA ASP A 491 -3.13 -5.02 13.07
C ASP A 491 -3.88 -3.81 13.66
N ILE A 492 -3.65 -3.53 14.96
CA ILE A 492 -4.30 -2.40 15.62
C ILE A 492 -3.89 -1.04 15.04
N LEU A 493 -2.70 -0.94 14.44
CA LEU A 493 -2.30 0.25 13.70
C LEU A 493 -3.15 0.47 12.44
N ALA A 494 -3.60 -0.60 11.76
CA ALA A 494 -4.56 -0.48 10.67
C ALA A 494 -5.92 0.06 11.16
N ALA A 495 -6.36 -0.33 12.38
CA ALA A 495 -7.53 0.28 13.04
C ALA A 495 -7.32 1.78 13.29
N TYR A 496 -6.12 2.17 13.72
CA TYR A 496 -5.74 3.57 13.90
C TYR A 496 -5.80 4.36 12.60
N TYR A 497 -5.31 3.79 11.49
CA TYR A 497 -5.47 4.40 10.18
C TYR A 497 -6.94 4.56 9.80
N ALA A 498 -7.77 3.52 9.95
CA ALA A 498 -9.21 3.61 9.69
C ALA A 498 -9.88 4.73 10.52
N ARG A 499 -9.54 4.82 11.81
CA ARG A 499 -10.02 5.89 12.70
C ARG A 499 -9.58 7.27 12.23
N LYS A 500 -8.31 7.45 11.90
CA LYS A 500 -7.77 8.74 11.42
C LYS A 500 -8.28 9.13 10.02
N MET A 501 -8.72 8.17 9.20
CA MET A 501 -9.43 8.43 7.95
C MET A 501 -10.84 9.00 8.20
N GLY A 502 -11.46 8.67 9.33
CA GLY A 502 -12.78 9.16 9.73
C GLY A 502 -13.78 8.08 10.15
N LEU A 503 -13.38 6.81 10.26
CA LEU A 503 -14.26 5.73 10.75
C LEU A 503 -14.64 6.02 12.22
N PRO A 504 -15.95 6.13 12.57
CA PRO A 504 -16.38 6.51 13.91
C PRO A 504 -16.27 5.33 14.87
N VAL A 505 -15.09 5.20 15.49
CA VAL A 505 -14.76 4.15 16.46
C VAL A 505 -14.25 4.77 17.75
N GLY A 506 -14.56 4.12 18.86
CA GLY A 506 -14.06 4.45 20.19
C GLY A 506 -12.57 4.18 20.34
N LYS A 507 -12.10 4.12 21.60
CA LYS A 507 -10.71 3.78 21.90
C LYS A 507 -10.33 2.39 21.36
N LEU A 508 -9.13 2.28 20.81
CA LEU A 508 -8.60 1.02 20.29
C LEU A 508 -7.92 0.27 21.44
N VAL A 509 -8.27 -1.00 21.64
CA VAL A 509 -7.79 -1.77 22.79
C VAL A 509 -6.69 -2.75 22.38
N VAL A 510 -5.50 -2.55 22.93
CA VAL A 510 -4.32 -3.42 22.78
C VAL A 510 -4.39 -4.53 23.83
N ALA A 511 -4.67 -5.75 23.40
CA ALA A 511 -4.62 -6.93 24.27
C ALA A 511 -3.26 -7.63 24.10
N THR A 512 -2.47 -7.69 25.17
CA THR A 512 -1.15 -8.35 25.20
C THR A 512 -1.16 -9.58 26.09
N ASN A 513 -0.29 -10.54 25.82
CA ASN A 513 -0.05 -11.68 26.70
C ASN A 513 0.99 -11.29 27.78
N ALA A 514 1.74 -12.26 28.33
CA ALA A 514 2.77 -11.97 29.32
C ALA A 514 3.92 -11.06 28.82
N ASN A 515 4.11 -10.95 27.51
CA ASN A 515 5.03 -10.03 26.84
C ASN A 515 4.35 -8.66 26.63
N ASP A 516 4.41 -7.84 27.67
CA ASP A 516 3.49 -6.72 27.87
C ASP A 516 4.11 -5.33 27.66
N ILE A 517 5.19 -5.24 26.88
CA ILE A 517 5.90 -3.98 26.59
C ILE A 517 4.94 -2.85 26.17
N LEU A 518 3.91 -3.18 25.39
CA LEU A 518 2.87 -2.24 24.98
C LEU A 518 1.97 -1.85 26.15
N ALA A 519 1.48 -2.80 26.96
CA ALA A 519 0.64 -2.48 28.11
C ALA A 519 1.39 -1.59 29.11
N ARG A 520 2.68 -1.85 29.35
CA ARG A 520 3.54 -1.02 30.21
C ARG A 520 3.78 0.38 29.63
N PHE A 521 3.90 0.50 28.30
CA PHE A 521 3.94 1.82 27.65
C PHE A 521 2.68 2.64 27.94
N TRP A 522 1.47 2.10 27.73
CA TRP A 522 0.25 2.88 28.01
C TRP A 522 0.04 3.16 29.51
N LYS A 523 0.53 2.28 30.37
CA LYS A 523 0.43 2.45 31.83
C LYS A 523 1.38 3.52 32.37
N HIS A 524 2.62 3.58 31.88
CA HIS A 524 3.67 4.41 32.51
C HIS A 524 4.47 5.31 31.55
N GLY A 525 4.25 5.23 30.22
CA GLY A 525 5.06 5.94 29.22
C GLY A 525 6.43 5.31 28.95
N LYS A 526 6.73 4.17 29.59
CA LYS A 526 7.98 3.43 29.45
C LYS A 526 7.84 2.37 28.36
N TYR A 527 8.64 2.48 27.30
CA TYR A 527 8.78 1.45 26.29
C TYR A 527 10.13 0.73 26.49
N GLU A 528 10.09 -0.43 27.15
CA GLU A 528 11.29 -1.14 27.62
C GLU A 528 11.22 -2.65 27.41
N LYS A 529 12.30 -3.24 26.89
CA LYS A 529 12.39 -4.67 26.55
C LYS A 529 12.24 -5.56 27.78
N VAL A 530 12.87 -5.16 28.89
CA VAL A 530 12.82 -5.88 30.17
C VAL A 530 12.11 -5.00 31.18
N ASP A 531 11.27 -5.61 32.01
CA ASP A 531 10.52 -4.89 33.03
C ASP A 531 11.37 -4.49 34.22
N SER A 532 11.62 -3.18 34.32
CA SER A 532 12.44 -2.59 35.37
C SER A 532 11.79 -2.68 36.76
N GLU A 533 10.48 -2.94 36.82
CA GLU A 533 9.70 -3.06 38.05
C GLU A 533 9.45 -4.52 38.48
N SER A 534 9.83 -5.50 37.64
CA SER A 534 9.67 -6.92 37.97
C SER A 534 10.72 -7.37 38.99
N LYS A 535 10.25 -7.89 40.14
CA LYS A 535 11.11 -8.63 41.08
C LYS A 535 11.49 -9.96 40.42
N ALA A 536 12.77 -10.30 40.44
CA ALA A 536 13.39 -11.44 39.74
C ALA A 536 12.94 -12.86 40.21
N ASP A 537 11.78 -12.99 40.86
CA ASP A 537 11.39 -14.18 41.62
C ASP A 537 10.35 -15.08 40.94
N VAL A 538 10.00 -14.84 39.67
CA VAL A 538 9.13 -15.77 38.92
C VAL A 538 9.98 -16.50 37.89
N ILE A 539 10.25 -17.77 38.16
CA ILE A 539 10.87 -18.71 37.22
C ILE A 539 9.85 -18.99 36.11
N VAL A 540 9.82 -18.11 35.11
CA VAL A 540 9.21 -18.39 33.80
C VAL A 540 10.36 -18.79 32.88
N SER A 541 10.16 -19.73 31.97
CA SER A 541 11.13 -19.99 30.89
C SER A 541 11.26 -18.71 30.05
N VAL A 542 12.32 -17.96 30.30
CA VAL A 542 12.72 -16.82 29.48
C VAL A 542 13.72 -17.37 28.46
N ASP A 543 13.47 -17.14 27.18
CA ASP A 543 14.45 -17.50 26.16
C ASP A 543 15.72 -16.64 26.26
N ALA A 544 16.77 -16.97 25.50
CA ALA A 544 18.02 -16.23 25.53
C ALA A 544 17.88 -14.75 25.11
N SER A 545 16.75 -14.37 24.50
CA SER A 545 16.44 -13.02 24.03
C SER A 545 15.70 -12.15 25.07
N GLY A 546 15.15 -12.77 26.14
CA GLY A 546 14.35 -12.08 27.15
C GLY A 546 12.83 -12.18 26.93
N VAL A 547 12.38 -12.93 25.92
CA VAL A 547 10.95 -13.14 25.63
C VAL A 547 10.42 -14.30 26.47
N LYS A 548 9.20 -14.14 27.01
CA LYS A 548 8.52 -15.20 27.76
C LYS A 548 7.73 -16.05 26.78
N GLU A 549 7.92 -17.36 26.81
CA GLU A 549 7.06 -18.28 26.07
C GLU A 549 5.66 -18.27 26.69
N THR A 550 4.63 -18.15 25.86
CA THR A 550 3.22 -18.18 26.29
C THR A 550 2.39 -19.12 25.43
N LEU A 551 1.12 -19.32 25.80
CA LEU A 551 0.16 -20.06 24.98
C LEU A 551 -0.24 -19.32 23.68
N SER A 552 0.16 -18.05 23.54
CA SER A 552 -0.13 -17.20 22.37
C SER A 552 1.16 -16.78 21.66
N PRO A 553 1.94 -17.72 21.10
CA PRO A 553 3.32 -17.50 20.68
C PRO A 553 3.47 -16.51 19.51
N ALA A 554 2.41 -16.22 18.75
CA ALA A 554 2.48 -15.21 17.69
C ALA A 554 2.49 -13.77 18.24
N MET A 555 2.24 -13.59 19.54
CA MET A 555 2.28 -12.33 20.28
C MET A 555 3.52 -12.21 21.17
N ASP A 556 4.33 -13.25 21.29
CA ASP A 556 5.57 -13.28 22.09
C ASP A 556 6.65 -12.41 21.42
N ILE A 557 6.70 -11.14 21.82
CA ILE A 557 7.56 -10.12 21.21
C ILE A 557 8.32 -9.33 22.27
N LEU A 558 9.59 -9.04 21.99
CA LEU A 558 10.41 -8.17 22.83
C LEU A 558 10.25 -6.68 22.48
N VAL A 559 10.07 -6.40 21.19
CA VAL A 559 9.89 -5.06 20.63
C VAL A 559 8.81 -5.17 19.57
N SER A 560 7.85 -4.26 19.61
CA SER A 560 6.75 -4.24 18.67
C SER A 560 7.12 -3.43 17.43
N SER A 561 7.32 -4.10 16.29
CA SER A 561 7.94 -3.49 15.11
C SER A 561 7.17 -2.27 14.57
N ASN A 562 5.83 -2.36 14.47
CA ASN A 562 5.03 -1.25 13.91
C ASN A 562 4.71 -0.16 14.92
N PHE A 563 5.06 -0.33 16.18
CA PHE A 563 4.84 0.69 17.21
C PHE A 563 5.64 1.97 16.92
N GLU A 564 6.77 1.85 16.21
CA GLU A 564 7.55 2.99 15.70
C GLU A 564 6.70 3.95 14.85
N ARG A 565 5.75 3.43 14.05
CA ARG A 565 4.85 4.28 13.24
C ARG A 565 3.92 5.12 14.11
N LEU A 566 3.39 4.55 15.19
CA LEU A 566 2.58 5.31 16.15
C LEU A 566 3.44 6.36 16.86
N LEU A 567 4.64 5.98 17.32
CA LEU A 567 5.57 6.93 17.93
C LEU A 567 5.90 8.11 17.02
N TRP A 568 6.02 7.90 15.70
CA TRP A 568 6.18 9.00 14.75
C TRP A 568 5.00 9.97 14.78
N TYR A 569 3.75 9.48 14.77
CA TYR A 569 2.57 10.36 14.85
C TYR A 569 2.49 11.10 16.18
N LEU A 570 2.85 10.45 17.29
CA LEU A 570 2.94 11.10 18.59
C LEU A 570 4.01 12.20 18.60
N ALA A 571 5.18 11.95 18.02
CA ALA A 571 6.22 12.96 17.89
C ALA A 571 5.79 14.13 16.99
N TYR A 572 5.10 13.83 15.88
CA TYR A 572 4.60 14.83 14.93
C TYR A 572 3.50 15.73 15.54
N GLU A 573 2.57 15.18 16.32
CA GLU A 573 1.53 15.97 16.99
C GLU A 573 2.11 16.95 18.04
N HIS A 574 3.26 16.63 18.62
CA HIS A 574 3.96 17.46 19.62
C HIS A 574 5.12 18.26 19.06
N ALA A 575 5.36 18.22 17.75
CA ALA A 575 6.41 18.98 17.10
C ALA A 575 6.11 20.49 17.11
N SER A 576 7.13 21.28 17.44
CA SER A 576 7.09 22.74 17.56
C SER A 576 7.29 23.50 16.24
N GLY A 577 7.63 22.80 15.16
CA GLY A 577 7.78 23.37 13.81
C GLY A 577 6.58 24.21 13.34
N ASN A 578 6.86 25.32 12.64
CA ASN A 578 5.83 26.24 12.14
C ASN A 578 5.22 25.78 10.81
N THR A 579 5.96 24.96 10.07
CA THR A 579 5.51 24.34 8.82
C THR A 579 5.40 22.83 8.95
N ASP A 580 4.59 22.21 8.11
CA ASP A 580 4.39 20.76 8.07
C ASP A 580 5.72 20.00 7.86
N GLU A 581 6.59 20.51 6.98
CA GLU A 581 7.93 19.95 6.75
C GLU A 581 8.83 20.05 7.99
N GLU A 582 8.85 21.20 8.69
CA GLU A 582 9.61 21.35 9.93
C GLU A 582 9.11 20.37 11.01
N LYS A 583 7.79 20.22 11.14
CA LYS A 583 7.19 19.26 12.08
C LYS A 583 7.58 17.82 11.75
N ARG A 584 7.57 17.44 10.47
CA ARG A 584 8.01 16.09 10.06
C ARG A 584 9.49 15.87 10.37
N GLN A 585 10.35 16.84 10.09
CA GLN A 585 11.78 16.73 10.38
C GLN A 585 12.05 16.58 11.88
N GLU A 586 11.36 17.38 12.71
CA GLU A 586 11.43 17.29 14.17
C GLU A 586 10.88 15.96 14.69
N ALA A 587 9.77 15.47 14.14
CA ALA A 587 9.18 14.18 14.46
C ALA A 587 10.15 13.03 14.16
N CYS A 588 10.77 13.03 12.98
CA CYS A 588 11.77 12.04 12.61
C CYS A 588 12.99 12.08 13.54
N ALA A 589 13.50 13.27 13.87
CA ALA A 589 14.63 13.42 14.79
C ALA A 589 14.30 12.94 16.21
N THR A 590 13.08 13.23 16.68
CA THR A 590 12.58 12.80 17.99
C THR A 590 12.44 11.27 18.04
N LEU A 591 11.84 10.68 17.01
CA LEU A 591 11.69 9.24 16.89
C LEU A 591 13.05 8.55 16.84
N ASP A 592 14.00 9.05 16.05
CA ASP A 592 15.37 8.54 16.00
C ASP A 592 16.02 8.55 17.38
N GLY A 593 15.84 9.64 18.13
CA GLY A 593 16.31 9.74 19.52
C GLY A 593 15.71 8.67 20.42
N TRP A 594 14.40 8.40 20.29
CA TRP A 594 13.73 7.36 21.08
C TRP A 594 14.18 5.96 20.69
N MET A 595 14.22 5.64 19.40
CA MET A 595 14.61 4.33 18.90
C MET A 595 16.08 4.02 19.17
N ASN A 596 16.96 5.04 19.13
CA ASN A 596 18.35 4.89 19.55
C ASN A 596 18.46 4.52 21.03
N LYS A 597 17.69 5.14 21.93
CA LYS A 597 17.68 4.77 23.36
C LYS A 597 17.19 3.34 23.59
N VAL A 598 16.16 2.89 22.85
CA VAL A 598 15.72 1.48 22.90
C VAL A 598 16.82 0.54 22.40
N LYS A 599 17.55 0.93 21.36
CA LYS A 599 18.65 0.13 20.79
C LYS A 599 19.83 0.03 21.76
N THR A 600 20.27 1.13 22.36
CA THR A 600 21.47 1.18 23.21
C THR A 600 21.20 0.75 24.65
N ASN A 601 20.06 1.17 25.22
CA ASN A 601 19.76 1.01 26.64
C ASN A 601 18.64 0.00 26.90
N GLY A 602 18.02 -0.55 25.84
CA GLY A 602 16.87 -1.44 25.95
C GLY A 602 15.56 -0.74 26.33
N ARG A 603 15.55 0.59 26.51
CA ARG A 603 14.39 1.35 27.00
C ARG A 603 14.36 2.80 26.53
N VAL A 604 13.15 3.36 26.45
CA VAL A 604 12.90 4.80 26.34
C VAL A 604 11.67 5.16 27.16
N GLU A 605 11.71 6.33 27.80
CA GLU A 605 10.55 6.96 28.43
C GLU A 605 10.08 8.11 27.54
N ILE A 606 8.80 8.07 27.19
CA ILE A 606 8.16 9.02 26.29
C ILE A 606 7.56 10.17 27.11
N PRO A 607 7.64 11.43 26.63
CA PRO A 607 7.09 12.57 27.36
C PRO A 607 5.60 12.39 27.73
N VAL A 608 5.22 12.85 28.91
CA VAL A 608 3.84 12.72 29.44
C VAL A 608 2.79 13.24 28.44
N GLN A 609 3.06 14.36 27.77
CA GLN A 609 2.14 14.91 26.78
C GLN A 609 1.88 13.97 25.60
N ALA A 610 2.93 13.28 25.11
CA ALA A 610 2.81 12.29 24.05
C ALA A 610 2.10 11.01 24.54
N LEU A 611 2.33 10.59 25.79
CA LEU A 611 1.58 9.50 26.42
C LEU A 611 0.09 9.82 26.55
N GLU A 612 -0.26 11.04 27.00
CA GLU A 612 -1.65 11.47 27.12
C GLU A 612 -2.35 11.56 25.75
N THR A 613 -1.64 11.96 24.69
CA THR A 613 -2.15 11.83 23.32
C THR A 613 -2.43 10.36 22.97
N ALA A 614 -1.50 9.45 23.25
CA ALA A 614 -1.70 8.02 22.98
C ALA A 614 -2.91 7.44 23.74
N ARG A 615 -3.19 7.91 24.96
CA ARG A 615 -4.33 7.49 25.80
C ARG A 615 -5.71 8.00 25.32
N LYS A 616 -5.74 9.00 24.43
CA LYS A 616 -6.98 9.44 23.76
C LYS A 616 -7.45 8.42 22.74
N ASP A 617 -6.50 7.80 22.04
CA ASP A 617 -6.79 6.87 20.95
C ASP A 617 -6.80 5.41 21.40
N PHE A 618 -6.04 5.05 22.45
CA PHE A 618 -5.81 3.66 22.83
C PHE A 618 -5.97 3.38 24.33
N ILE A 619 -6.29 2.12 24.64
CA ILE A 619 -6.17 1.49 25.97
C ILE A 619 -5.36 0.20 25.77
N ALA A 620 -4.66 -0.28 26.81
CA ALA A 620 -3.93 -1.54 26.74
C ALA A 620 -4.11 -2.37 28.01
N ALA A 621 -4.12 -3.69 27.86
CA ALA A 621 -4.16 -4.63 28.98
C ALA A 621 -3.28 -5.86 28.73
N ARG A 622 -2.82 -6.45 29.83
CA ARG A 622 -2.07 -7.71 29.86
C ARG A 622 -2.98 -8.86 30.28
N VAL A 623 -2.82 -10.03 29.68
CA VAL A 623 -3.50 -11.28 30.04
C VAL A 623 -2.46 -12.38 30.26
N SER A 624 -2.65 -13.17 31.32
CA SER A 624 -1.81 -14.33 31.64
C SER A 624 -2.27 -15.60 30.91
N ASP A 625 -1.43 -16.64 30.91
CA ASP A 625 -1.81 -17.94 30.32
C ASP A 625 -2.95 -18.61 31.09
N GLU A 626 -2.99 -18.43 32.42
CA GLU A 626 -4.08 -18.92 33.26
C GLU A 626 -5.41 -18.26 32.88
N GLU A 627 -5.41 -16.93 32.73
CA GLU A 627 -6.58 -16.19 32.25
C GLU A 627 -6.96 -16.57 30.82
N THR A 628 -5.98 -16.86 29.97
CA THR A 628 -6.18 -17.31 28.58
C THR A 628 -6.94 -18.65 28.55
N LEU A 629 -6.46 -19.66 29.28
CA LEU A 629 -7.13 -20.97 29.38
C LEU A 629 -8.52 -20.85 30.00
N ALA A 630 -8.66 -20.10 31.09
CA ALA A 630 -9.95 -19.86 31.73
C ALA A 630 -10.94 -19.18 30.77
N THR A 631 -10.45 -18.27 29.92
CA THR A 631 -11.28 -17.59 28.93
C THR A 631 -11.74 -18.53 27.83
N ILE A 632 -10.86 -19.37 27.26
CA ILE A 632 -11.25 -20.39 26.27
C ILE A 632 -12.38 -21.26 26.84
N LYS A 633 -12.19 -21.77 28.06
CA LYS A 633 -13.21 -22.58 28.75
C LYS A 633 -14.53 -21.82 28.94
N ALA A 634 -14.46 -20.58 29.43
CA ALA A 634 -15.64 -19.78 29.73
C ALA A 634 -16.47 -19.39 28.50
N PHE A 635 -15.86 -19.25 27.32
CA PHE A 635 -16.61 -19.03 26.06
C PHE A 635 -17.12 -20.32 25.45
N PHE A 636 -16.40 -21.44 25.61
CA PHE A 636 -16.90 -22.75 25.21
C PHE A 636 -18.14 -23.17 26.01
N ASP A 637 -18.13 -22.97 27.34
CA ASP A 637 -19.26 -23.29 28.20
C ASP A 637 -20.44 -22.30 28.06
N GLY A 638 -20.22 -21.17 27.37
CA GLY A 638 -21.19 -20.11 27.16
C GLY A 638 -22.34 -20.48 26.21
N GLN A 639 -23.28 -19.55 26.05
CA GLN A 639 -24.39 -19.63 25.09
C GLN A 639 -24.48 -18.30 24.32
N PRO A 640 -24.22 -18.29 23.01
CA PRO A 640 -23.74 -19.42 22.19
C PRO A 640 -22.34 -19.90 22.63
N SER A 641 -22.07 -21.17 22.42
CA SER A 641 -20.73 -21.75 22.65
C SER A 641 -19.78 -21.28 21.55
N TYR A 642 -18.57 -20.88 21.93
CA TYR A 642 -17.53 -20.44 20.99
C TYR A 642 -16.16 -20.95 21.43
N VAL A 643 -15.47 -21.69 20.56
CA VAL A 643 -14.10 -22.15 20.82
C VAL A 643 -13.12 -21.11 20.30
N ALA A 644 -12.45 -20.41 21.22
CA ALA A 644 -11.41 -19.46 20.89
C ALA A 644 -10.03 -20.14 20.82
N ASP A 645 -9.19 -19.72 19.87
CA ASP A 645 -7.74 -19.95 19.96
C ASP A 645 -7.13 -19.09 21.09
N PRO A 646 -5.93 -19.40 21.60
CA PRO A 646 -5.33 -18.65 22.71
C PRO A 646 -5.12 -17.16 22.42
N HIS A 647 -4.86 -16.76 21.18
CA HIS A 647 -4.70 -15.34 20.82
C HIS A 647 -6.05 -14.61 20.90
N THR A 648 -7.10 -15.20 20.32
CA THR A 648 -8.47 -14.67 20.43
C THR A 648 -8.91 -14.60 21.89
N ALA A 649 -8.57 -15.60 22.70
CA ALA A 649 -8.89 -15.62 24.13
C ALA A 649 -8.23 -14.48 24.90
N VAL A 650 -6.99 -14.07 24.57
CA VAL A 650 -6.37 -12.85 25.13
C VAL A 650 -7.19 -11.60 24.83
N GLY A 651 -7.71 -11.48 23.60
CA GLY A 651 -8.61 -10.40 23.21
C GLY A 651 -9.93 -10.43 23.97
N LEU A 652 -10.56 -11.60 24.06
CA LEU A 652 -11.85 -11.78 24.75
C LEU A 652 -11.74 -11.55 26.26
N ALA A 653 -10.64 -11.99 26.89
CA ALA A 653 -10.36 -11.74 28.31
C ALA A 653 -10.22 -10.24 28.57
N THR A 654 -9.50 -9.54 27.71
CA THR A 654 -9.35 -8.08 27.78
C THR A 654 -10.69 -7.36 27.59
N ALA A 655 -11.50 -7.80 26.61
CA ALA A 655 -12.83 -7.25 26.36
C ALA A 655 -13.72 -7.37 27.59
N ARG A 656 -13.82 -8.58 28.16
CA ARG A 656 -14.57 -8.85 29.40
C ARG A 656 -14.08 -8.01 30.59
N ARG A 657 -12.77 -7.82 30.73
CA ARG A 657 -12.20 -7.01 31.81
C ARG A 657 -12.60 -5.54 31.71
N LEU A 658 -12.66 -4.98 30.50
CA LEU A 658 -13.00 -3.58 30.25
C LEU A 658 -14.51 -3.33 30.15
N GLN A 659 -15.31 -4.38 29.91
CA GLN A 659 -16.75 -4.26 29.75
C GLN A 659 -17.46 -3.49 30.89
N PRO A 660 -17.12 -3.68 32.19
CA PRO A 660 -17.73 -2.90 33.28
C PRO A 660 -17.37 -1.41 33.29
N GLU A 661 -16.27 -1.02 32.65
CA GLU A 661 -15.82 0.37 32.53
C GLU A 661 -16.41 1.08 31.30
N ASN A 662 -16.95 0.31 30.35
CA ASN A 662 -17.53 0.82 29.13
C ASN A 662 -18.96 1.35 29.36
N ALA A 663 -19.33 2.40 28.65
CA ALA A 663 -20.70 2.88 28.62
C ALA A 663 -21.64 1.85 27.97
N ASP A 664 -22.93 1.91 28.32
CA ASP A 664 -23.90 0.92 27.84
C ASP A 664 -24.05 0.93 26.31
N ASN A 665 -23.76 2.03 25.61
CA ASN A 665 -23.84 2.08 24.14
C ASN A 665 -22.58 1.52 23.43
N VAL A 666 -21.55 1.09 24.16
CA VAL A 666 -20.31 0.55 23.56
C VAL A 666 -20.53 -0.91 23.13
N ARG A 667 -20.06 -1.25 21.93
CA ARG A 667 -20.02 -2.61 21.40
C ARG A 667 -18.58 -2.99 21.07
N GLN A 668 -18.12 -4.09 21.64
CA GLN A 668 -16.76 -4.57 21.45
C GLN A 668 -16.69 -5.56 20.30
N ILE A 669 -15.79 -5.31 19.35
CA ILE A 669 -15.43 -6.26 18.29
C ILE A 669 -14.04 -6.78 18.59
N VAL A 670 -13.95 -8.06 18.95
CA VAL A 670 -12.70 -8.75 19.25
C VAL A 670 -12.18 -9.43 18.00
N LEU A 671 -10.93 -9.17 17.63
CA LEU A 671 -10.33 -9.79 16.45
C LEU A 671 -9.90 -11.22 16.77
N SER A 672 -10.43 -12.19 16.02
CA SER A 672 -10.02 -13.58 16.10
C SER A 672 -8.96 -13.88 15.05
N THR A 673 -7.72 -13.96 15.51
CA THR A 673 -6.53 -13.88 14.66
C THR A 673 -6.04 -15.22 14.13
N ALA A 674 -6.50 -16.34 14.71
CA ALA A 674 -6.20 -17.68 14.24
C ALA A 674 -7.37 -18.63 14.51
N HIS A 675 -7.46 -19.68 13.69
CA HIS A 675 -8.39 -20.76 13.94
C HIS A 675 -7.90 -21.61 15.13
N PRO A 676 -8.78 -22.09 16.04
CA PRO A 676 -8.37 -22.87 17.22
C PRO A 676 -7.55 -24.12 16.89
N ALA A 677 -7.82 -24.75 15.74
CA ALA A 677 -7.07 -25.91 15.25
C ALA A 677 -5.56 -25.69 15.08
N LYS A 678 -5.10 -24.45 14.93
CA LYS A 678 -3.68 -24.13 14.83
C LYS A 678 -2.92 -24.28 16.16
N PHE A 679 -3.64 -24.24 17.28
CA PHE A 679 -3.10 -24.25 18.64
C PHE A 679 -3.78 -25.35 19.47
N SER A 680 -3.76 -26.57 18.93
CA SER A 680 -4.47 -27.73 19.50
C SER A 680 -4.12 -28.00 20.96
N GLU A 681 -2.85 -27.85 21.34
CA GLU A 681 -2.39 -28.05 22.72
C GLU A 681 -3.11 -27.11 23.71
N ALA A 682 -3.10 -25.81 23.45
CA ALA A 682 -3.72 -24.82 24.33
C ALA A 682 -5.24 -25.02 24.43
N VAL A 683 -5.90 -25.29 23.30
CA VAL A 683 -7.35 -25.54 23.25
C VAL A 683 -7.71 -26.82 23.99
N SER A 684 -6.97 -27.91 23.75
CA SER A 684 -7.21 -29.20 24.40
C SER A 684 -6.98 -29.12 25.90
N ARG A 685 -5.91 -28.43 26.34
CA ARG A 685 -5.62 -28.18 27.75
C ARG A 685 -6.71 -27.33 28.42
N ALA A 686 -7.23 -26.30 27.75
CA ALA A 686 -8.28 -25.44 28.31
C ALA A 686 -9.61 -26.18 28.48
N LEU A 687 -9.91 -27.10 27.56
CA LEU A 687 -11.18 -27.81 27.49
C LEU A 687 -11.08 -29.24 28.03
N GLU A 688 -9.94 -29.61 28.61
CA GLU A 688 -9.70 -30.90 29.24
C GLU A 688 -10.76 -31.17 30.31
N GLY A 689 -11.40 -32.34 30.23
CA GLY A 689 -12.48 -32.73 31.14
C GLY A 689 -13.87 -32.17 30.82
N SER A 690 -14.04 -31.39 29.74
CA SER A 690 -15.35 -30.98 29.26
C SER A 690 -16.03 -32.14 28.52
N PRO A 691 -17.09 -32.78 29.06
CA PRO A 691 -17.61 -34.05 28.51
C PRO A 691 -18.19 -33.93 27.10
N LYS A 692 -18.54 -32.70 26.72
CA LYS A 692 -19.12 -32.37 25.42
C LYS A 692 -18.07 -32.03 24.38
N PHE A 693 -16.82 -31.80 24.76
CA PHE A 693 -15.78 -31.35 23.84
C PHE A 693 -15.11 -32.54 23.15
N ASP A 694 -15.01 -32.47 21.82
CA ASP A 694 -14.22 -33.36 20.99
C ASP A 694 -13.45 -32.52 19.97
N PHE A 695 -12.12 -32.53 20.04
CA PHE A 695 -11.30 -31.66 19.19
C PHE A 695 -11.48 -31.97 17.69
N ASP A 696 -11.58 -33.24 17.32
CA ASP A 696 -11.68 -33.65 15.92
C ASP A 696 -13.06 -33.33 15.30
N ARG A 697 -14.12 -33.36 16.11
CA ARG A 697 -15.49 -33.03 15.73
C ARG A 697 -15.76 -31.53 15.78
N ASP A 698 -15.36 -30.86 16.86
CA ASP A 698 -15.78 -29.49 17.17
C ASP A 698 -14.81 -28.44 16.63
N VAL A 699 -13.54 -28.80 16.39
CA VAL A 699 -12.49 -27.85 16.02
C VAL A 699 -11.81 -28.24 14.71
N PHE A 700 -11.49 -29.51 14.47
CA PHE A 700 -10.57 -29.86 13.38
C PHE A 700 -11.20 -29.65 11.98
N PRO A 701 -10.70 -28.71 11.16
CA PRO A 701 -11.29 -28.39 9.86
C PRO A 701 -11.13 -29.55 8.87
N PRO A 702 -12.14 -29.82 8.03
CA PRO A 702 -12.04 -30.84 6.98
C PRO A 702 -10.82 -30.67 6.06
N GLU A 703 -10.41 -29.42 5.77
CA GLU A 703 -9.29 -29.10 4.89
C GLU A 703 -7.92 -29.42 5.48
N LEU A 704 -7.82 -29.59 6.81
CA LEU A 704 -6.59 -30.01 7.48
C LEU A 704 -6.49 -31.54 7.61
N ARG A 705 -7.56 -32.29 7.30
CA ARG A 705 -7.52 -33.76 7.28
C ARG A 705 -6.64 -34.25 6.14
N GLY A 706 -5.78 -35.23 6.42
CA GLY A 706 -4.84 -35.75 5.43
C GLY A 706 -3.62 -34.84 5.19
N LEU A 707 -3.51 -33.69 5.89
CA LEU A 707 -2.41 -32.74 5.66
C LEU A 707 -1.06 -33.33 6.09
N LEU A 708 -1.02 -34.09 7.18
CA LEU A 708 0.23 -34.63 7.72
C LEU A 708 0.81 -35.74 6.82
N GLU A 709 -0.05 -36.40 6.04
CA GLU A 709 0.21 -37.51 5.13
C GLU A 709 0.63 -37.05 3.73
N LYS A 710 0.48 -35.76 3.39
CA LYS A 710 0.92 -35.23 2.09
C LYS A 710 2.43 -35.28 1.95
N GLU A 711 2.89 -35.38 0.69
CA GLU A 711 4.29 -35.23 0.35
C GLU A 711 4.85 -33.92 0.91
N ARG A 712 6.02 -33.99 1.54
CA ARG A 712 6.73 -32.83 2.10
C ARG A 712 8.00 -32.55 1.33
N ARG A 713 8.28 -31.28 1.07
CA ARG A 713 9.57 -30.79 0.57
C ARG A 713 10.22 -29.91 1.62
N VAL A 714 11.32 -30.41 2.18
CA VAL A 714 12.10 -29.74 3.23
C VAL A 714 13.57 -29.92 2.94
N ILE A 715 14.35 -28.86 3.12
CA ILE A 715 15.80 -28.85 2.99
C ILE A 715 16.36 -28.79 4.40
N ASP A 716 17.07 -29.84 4.80
CA ASP A 716 17.69 -29.91 6.11
C ASP A 716 19.03 -29.15 6.12
N VAL A 717 19.17 -28.23 7.08
CA VAL A 717 20.43 -27.53 7.38
C VAL A 717 20.90 -27.95 8.76
N GLU A 718 22.06 -28.61 8.79
CA GLU A 718 22.53 -29.39 9.94
C GLU A 718 23.01 -28.57 11.15
N ARG A 719 23.25 -27.26 10.97
CA ARG A 719 23.65 -26.31 12.03
C ARG A 719 23.32 -24.87 11.64
N PRO A 720 23.20 -23.91 12.57
CA PRO A 720 22.91 -22.51 12.26
C PRO A 720 24.11 -21.78 11.63
N ASP A 721 24.37 -22.08 10.36
CA ASP A 721 25.49 -21.54 9.59
C ASP A 721 24.96 -20.82 8.34
N ILE A 722 25.23 -19.51 8.26
CA ILE A 722 24.79 -18.67 7.16
C ILE A 722 25.27 -19.19 5.80
N ASN A 723 26.47 -19.78 5.72
CA ASN A 723 27.02 -20.23 4.45
C ASN A 723 26.27 -21.46 3.92
N LEU A 724 25.76 -22.32 4.81
CA LEU A 724 24.90 -23.44 4.42
C LEU A 724 23.59 -22.93 3.84
N VAL A 725 22.99 -21.90 4.44
CA VAL A 725 21.75 -21.28 3.93
C VAL A 725 21.99 -20.56 2.60
N LYS A 726 23.12 -19.86 2.44
CA LYS A 726 23.52 -19.27 1.15
C LYS A 726 23.66 -20.32 0.06
N ALA A 727 24.33 -21.44 0.35
CA ALA A 727 24.48 -22.54 -0.60
C ALA A 727 23.13 -23.11 -1.05
N VAL A 728 22.17 -23.23 -0.12
CA VAL A 728 20.79 -23.60 -0.46
C VAL A 728 20.18 -22.56 -1.40
N ILE A 729 20.20 -21.27 -1.05
CA ILE A 729 19.63 -20.21 -1.91
C ILE A 729 20.28 -20.22 -3.31
N GLU A 730 21.60 -20.34 -3.40
CA GLU A 730 22.33 -20.38 -4.67
C GLU A 730 22.01 -21.61 -5.52
N SER A 731 21.69 -22.76 -4.91
CA SER A 731 21.31 -23.98 -5.64
C SER A 731 19.92 -23.90 -6.29
N PHE A 732 19.05 -23.01 -5.81
CA PHE A 732 17.66 -22.86 -6.28
C PHE A 732 17.36 -21.51 -6.96
N ALA A 733 18.18 -20.48 -6.72
CA ALA A 733 18.12 -19.23 -7.47
C ALA A 733 18.54 -19.53 -8.91
N LYS A 734 17.57 -19.58 -9.82
CA LYS A 734 17.83 -19.72 -11.27
C LYS A 734 18.84 -18.65 -11.69
N GLN A 735 19.92 -19.07 -12.34
CA GLN A 735 20.87 -18.16 -13.02
C GLN A 735 20.19 -17.46 -14.19
#